data_AF-A0A3C0KV75-F1
#
_entry.id   AF-A0A3C0KV75-F1
#
_cell.length_a   1.000
_cell.length_b   1.000
_cell.length_c   1.000
_cell.angle_alpha   90.00
_cell.angle_beta   90.00
_cell.angle_gamma   90.00
#
_symmetry.space_group_name_H-M   'P 1'
#
loop_
_entity.id
_entity.type
_entity.pdbx_description
1 polymer ?
#
loop_
_entity_poly.entity_id
_entity_poly.type
_entity_poly.pdbx_seq_one_letter_code
_entity_poly.pdbx_strand_id
1 'polypeptide(L)'
;ESPAVNTEDAGAELTYNKRNRISTGIKWADIADKNTALKVKETTKQNVYPRPDYQGMIDKGANPMIVHLVKQVYDSLAAAPVTAKAPTDADLKLYIDAVNRVMKGTIAWSNDNEAVGTWARKQISGRPLSMIEMTTASHELLDAVYPNGWKNFREEVRILGGNKALRALQPGREEGIKAQNAVKDGWPSKQEAWQKRGYKIISRADLKISEGYRYELDKKVPVFFLKAGETTQGRFESRELADEAKDAFKPMLLLDKYGRIKGQFDTETETVESARALVKRELKTRISDKGTAVESAERTGEARRMAGEDVSSDRLQETFGFKGVNFGNWMKGESNQAERQLHLNHAYDSFMDLVEILNVPPQAMSLNGMLGIAVGAQGAGRNAAHFVPGVNEINLTRTSGAGSLAHEFAHALDHYFATQAGLAANKEPFLTEHTGLVDAEGYTKRAGKKVKAFGEDIRPEIVADFKTIVEAMNKKQMSHEEIQNRRQEATDKAKKNVERWLKAIGTDFREASNAQDNSAEFTRLADRILALDLGEGMVSIGGKSHVSPVVSELRDLYKKENGRPYSVENIKSLQANLDHYAYLNSEKASERDHIPQQVSTDYAKNATTLDKEKGGKKYWSTNLEKFARAFDAYVSDTLEEKAAKNSYLSHAGRSGDTVPKGLERTAINKAFDGLVDTIKTKEESGHTVLYSLEEQSNVQTEKESFGKQLDDFQTGKLKSGESLTVGSTPRVLTALGAEQLPITIDQNTLRKVLEDKHGLSPDLVKQITEQLHDPIMVFDSATQPDSKVVMTELTHDGKTVVVAVHLSKEKKHHIVNDIASIYTKDNDKIFGKWIDDGLLRYMNKKKSREWFQTRGLQLPKVETAIRGYRSKIIYDYDLVKRQYSFQPSGQPYRLGAVPLRDMVRHLAGIIKGISVEERNGDPWIVTKSGHDVRIMEVAAINPDRVALTIDYHYGQAGHVAGKIAGMYNPTKPDADKPRTIHLVRDVAGIWTLSHEFHHFLEDIGVISNADKALLNNKIAALIKRDPHTYGYLQGRSKTEQRAEWIGRTLVGVYDAKTATGRIIQKIRNIIDRIINALGIRTAAGVVRDIETGNIYTRPGTQERESQVQFAVAAGTNRSPAVSAAAGQIITSYYNNAKVKEHQDYAAAKAGDREAAARLVEDMVKAETLETARQRFGSGV
;
A
#
# COMPACT_ATOMS: atom_id res chain seq x y z
N GLU A 1 1.49 7.17 40.90
CA GLU A 1 1.94 7.56 39.55
C GLU A 1 0.81 7.36 38.54
N SER A 2 0.98 7.76 37.28
CA SER A 2 0.14 7.23 36.18
C SER A 2 0.40 5.73 36.01
N PRO A 3 -0.61 4.91 35.64
CA PRO A 3 -0.38 3.48 35.35
C PRO A 3 0.62 3.34 34.20
N ALA A 4 1.54 2.38 34.31
CA ALA A 4 2.57 2.15 33.30
C ALA A 4 1.93 1.80 31.94
N VAL A 5 2.34 2.53 30.90
CA VAL A 5 1.90 2.31 29.52
C VAL A 5 2.38 0.93 29.07
N ASN A 6 1.50 0.13 28.46
CA ASN A 6 1.86 -1.22 28.01
C ASN A 6 2.88 -1.13 26.87
N THR A 7 4.08 -1.64 27.12
CA THR A 7 5.19 -1.71 26.16
C THR A 7 5.57 -3.14 25.78
N GLU A 8 4.80 -4.14 26.20
CA GLU A 8 5.03 -5.55 25.85
C GLU A 8 4.33 -5.92 24.52
N ASP A 9 4.23 -7.20 24.17
CA ASP A 9 3.57 -7.63 22.93
C ASP A 9 2.05 -7.37 22.98
N ALA A 10 1.46 -6.93 21.85
CA ALA A 10 0.02 -6.79 21.66
C ALA A 10 -0.45 -7.45 20.34
N GLY A 11 -1.72 -7.85 20.28
CA GLY A 11 -2.30 -8.57 19.14
C GLY A 11 -1.75 -10.00 18.98
N ALA A 12 -1.65 -10.49 17.74
CA ALA A 12 -1.14 -11.82 17.46
C ALA A 12 0.39 -11.93 17.60
N GLU A 13 0.90 -13.12 17.90
CA GLU A 13 2.33 -13.40 17.74
C GLU A 13 2.67 -13.45 16.24
N LEU A 14 3.42 -12.45 15.78
CA LEU A 14 3.91 -12.33 14.41
C LEU A 14 5.15 -13.19 14.17
N THR A 15 5.89 -13.54 15.24
CA THR A 15 7.32 -13.88 15.10
C THR A 15 7.59 -15.01 14.10
N TYR A 16 8.42 -14.72 13.10
CA TYR A 16 8.95 -15.76 12.22
C TYR A 16 9.98 -16.60 12.98
N ASN A 17 9.47 -17.56 13.75
CA ASN A 17 10.15 -18.25 14.85
C ASN A 17 11.16 -19.32 14.36
N LYS A 18 12.17 -18.87 13.59
CA LYS A 18 13.23 -19.65 12.93
C LYS A 18 13.92 -20.68 13.83
N ARG A 19 14.09 -20.36 15.12
CA ARG A 19 15.05 -21.05 16.00
C ARG A 19 14.54 -22.41 16.52
N ASN A 20 13.23 -22.57 16.72
CA ASN A 20 12.67 -23.75 17.39
C ASN A 20 12.05 -24.80 16.44
N ARG A 21 11.73 -24.44 15.18
CA ARG A 21 11.15 -25.37 14.18
C ARG A 21 12.16 -25.99 13.21
N ILE A 22 13.34 -25.39 13.02
CA ILE A 22 14.35 -25.84 12.03
C ILE A 22 15.21 -27.02 12.55
N SER A 23 15.06 -27.43 13.82
CA SER A 23 15.79 -28.58 14.38
C SER A 23 15.26 -29.95 13.93
N THR A 24 13.94 -30.09 13.72
CA THR A 24 13.26 -31.37 13.42
C THR A 24 12.80 -31.51 11.97
N GLY A 25 12.75 -30.41 11.22
CA GLY A 25 12.12 -30.34 9.90
C GLY A 25 10.62 -30.05 9.97
N ILE A 26 10.10 -29.35 8.95
CA ILE A 26 8.68 -29.01 8.83
C ILE A 26 7.87 -30.07 8.07
N LYS A 27 6.62 -30.27 8.50
CA LYS A 27 5.59 -31.08 7.85
C LYS A 27 4.54 -30.18 7.22
N TRP A 28 3.70 -30.73 6.34
CA TRP A 28 2.58 -29.97 5.76
C TRP A 28 1.66 -29.36 6.82
N ALA A 29 1.35 -30.09 7.89
CA ALA A 29 0.51 -29.60 8.99
C ALA A 29 1.10 -28.40 9.75
N ASP A 30 2.42 -28.19 9.72
CA ASP A 30 3.06 -27.03 10.37
C ASP A 30 2.88 -25.72 9.58
N ILE A 31 2.39 -25.81 8.34
CA ILE A 31 2.25 -24.69 7.40
C ILE A 31 0.90 -24.60 6.69
N ALA A 32 0.01 -25.60 6.82
CA ALA A 32 -1.23 -25.69 6.06
C ALA A 32 -2.15 -24.46 6.25
N ASP A 33 -2.21 -23.91 7.46
CA ASP A 33 -3.06 -22.77 7.83
C ASP A 33 -2.38 -21.40 7.65
N LYS A 34 -1.14 -21.37 7.16
CA LYS A 34 -0.42 -20.12 6.84
C LYS A 34 -0.90 -19.58 5.49
N ASN A 35 -0.68 -18.30 5.20
CA ASN A 35 -0.98 -17.78 3.86
C ASN A 35 0.03 -18.30 2.81
N THR A 36 -0.36 -18.22 1.54
CA THR A 36 0.34 -18.85 0.42
C THR A 36 1.80 -18.42 0.29
N ALA A 37 2.09 -17.12 0.44
CA ALA A 37 3.45 -16.60 0.36
C ALA A 37 4.36 -17.18 1.46
N LEU A 38 3.83 -17.37 2.66
CA LEU A 38 4.58 -17.97 3.77
C LEU A 38 4.79 -19.48 3.55
N LYS A 39 3.78 -20.20 3.04
CA LYS A 39 3.94 -21.62 2.67
C LYS A 39 5.08 -21.82 1.68
N VAL A 40 5.12 -21.03 0.60
CA VAL A 40 6.18 -21.11 -0.43
C VAL A 40 7.54 -20.76 0.16
N LYS A 41 7.63 -19.71 0.98
CA LYS A 41 8.86 -19.23 1.63
C LYS A 41 9.41 -20.19 2.67
N GLU A 42 8.56 -20.91 3.38
CA GLU A 42 8.96 -21.96 4.33
C GLU A 42 9.28 -23.29 3.64
N THR A 43 8.63 -23.63 2.53
CA THR A 43 8.82 -24.89 1.79
C THR A 43 10.13 -24.91 0.99
N THR A 44 11.25 -24.93 1.71
CA THR A 44 12.60 -25.08 1.17
C THR A 44 13.26 -26.31 1.75
N LYS A 45 14.14 -26.96 0.98
CA LYS A 45 14.84 -28.20 1.36
C LYS A 45 15.38 -28.18 2.80
N GLN A 46 16.03 -27.07 3.18
CA GLN A 46 16.69 -26.93 4.48
C GLN A 46 15.70 -26.80 5.66
N ASN A 47 14.48 -26.31 5.42
CA ASN A 47 13.43 -26.28 6.44
C ASN A 47 12.67 -27.61 6.50
N VAL A 48 12.46 -28.26 5.36
CA VAL A 48 11.76 -29.55 5.24
C VAL A 48 12.57 -30.69 5.83
N TYR A 49 13.85 -30.78 5.46
CA TYR A 49 14.80 -31.72 6.01
C TYR A 49 16.11 -30.98 6.35
N PRO A 50 16.36 -30.67 7.63
CA PRO A 50 17.57 -29.98 8.06
C PRO A 50 18.83 -30.71 7.58
N ARG A 51 19.89 -29.94 7.30
CA ARG A 51 21.16 -30.50 6.80
C ARG A 51 21.65 -31.59 7.77
N PRO A 52 21.84 -32.85 7.32
CA PRO A 52 22.32 -33.92 8.19
C PRO A 52 23.63 -33.57 8.88
N ASP A 53 23.78 -33.99 10.13
CA ASP A 53 25.04 -33.92 10.87
C ASP A 53 25.99 -35.01 10.38
N TYR A 54 26.71 -34.71 9.29
CA TYR A 54 27.65 -35.65 8.69
C TYR A 54 28.83 -36.01 9.62
N GLN A 55 29.19 -35.15 10.59
CA GLN A 55 30.24 -35.47 11.56
C GLN A 55 29.67 -36.44 12.60
N GLY A 56 28.55 -36.10 13.25
CA GLY A 56 27.89 -36.97 14.21
C GLY A 56 27.33 -38.28 13.64
N MET A 57 27.26 -38.45 12.32
CA MET A 57 27.08 -39.75 11.66
C MET A 57 28.37 -40.59 11.67
N ILE A 58 29.51 -39.99 11.32
CA ILE A 58 30.82 -40.66 11.32
C ILE A 58 31.26 -41.01 12.75
N ASP A 59 31.03 -40.11 13.71
CA ASP A 59 31.36 -40.32 15.13
C ASP A 59 30.55 -41.49 15.74
N LYS A 60 29.42 -41.87 15.13
CA LYS A 60 28.59 -43.04 15.46
C LYS A 60 28.96 -44.29 14.65
N GLY A 61 30.08 -44.26 13.92
CA GLY A 61 30.62 -45.40 13.17
C GLY A 61 30.25 -45.47 11.69
N ALA A 62 29.51 -44.51 11.13
CA ALA A 62 29.16 -44.54 9.71
C ALA A 62 30.38 -44.27 8.80
N ASN A 63 30.51 -45.02 7.70
CA ASN A 63 31.67 -44.91 6.81
C ASN A 63 31.73 -43.52 6.12
N PRO A 64 32.82 -42.74 6.25
CA PRO A 64 32.91 -41.38 5.72
C PRO A 64 32.61 -41.22 4.22
N MET A 65 32.98 -42.21 3.40
CA MET A 65 32.69 -42.19 1.97
C MET A 65 31.19 -42.30 1.70
N ILE A 66 30.49 -43.15 2.46
CA ILE A 66 29.04 -43.35 2.35
C ILE A 66 28.28 -42.14 2.90
N VAL A 67 28.73 -41.54 4.00
CA VAL A 67 28.15 -40.28 4.50
C VAL A 67 28.35 -39.14 3.47
N HIS A 68 29.43 -39.13 2.69
CA HIS A 68 29.56 -38.21 1.56
C HIS A 68 28.64 -38.56 0.36
N LEU A 69 28.24 -39.82 0.15
CA LEU A 69 27.18 -40.17 -0.81
C LEU A 69 25.82 -39.62 -0.33
N VAL A 70 25.47 -39.76 0.95
CA VAL A 70 24.27 -39.13 1.55
C VAL A 70 24.28 -37.61 1.32
N LYS A 71 25.44 -36.96 1.52
CA LYS A 71 25.62 -35.54 1.19
C LYS A 71 25.41 -35.26 -0.30
N GLN A 72 25.91 -36.09 -1.21
CA GLN A 72 25.73 -35.93 -2.66
C GLN A 72 24.27 -36.06 -3.08
N VAL A 73 23.47 -36.92 -2.43
CA VAL A 73 22.00 -36.93 -2.60
C VAL A 73 21.40 -35.62 -2.10
N TYR A 74 21.65 -35.24 -0.84
CA TYR A 74 21.09 -34.04 -0.24
C TYR A 74 21.43 -32.77 -1.04
N ASP A 75 22.69 -32.56 -1.47
CA ASP A 75 23.11 -31.43 -2.29
C ASP A 75 22.53 -31.49 -3.74
N SER A 76 22.12 -32.67 -4.21
CA SER A 76 21.51 -32.85 -5.54
C SER A 76 20.05 -32.43 -5.60
N LEU A 77 19.26 -32.66 -4.56
CA LEU A 77 17.86 -32.23 -4.46
C LEU A 77 17.71 -30.70 -4.67
N ALA A 78 16.65 -30.29 -5.36
CA ALA A 78 16.29 -28.88 -5.54
C ALA A 78 16.08 -28.16 -4.20
N ALA A 79 16.44 -26.88 -4.11
CA ALA A 79 16.37 -26.10 -2.86
C ALA A 79 14.94 -25.64 -2.49
N ALA A 80 14.05 -25.64 -3.48
CA ALA A 80 12.62 -25.33 -3.43
C ALA A 80 11.93 -26.19 -4.52
N PRO A 81 10.59 -26.37 -4.49
CA PRO A 81 9.86 -27.14 -5.50
C PRO A 81 10.08 -26.64 -6.93
N VAL A 82 10.29 -27.58 -7.86
CA VAL A 82 10.50 -27.30 -9.29
C VAL A 82 9.20 -27.41 -10.08
N THR A 83 8.48 -26.29 -10.17
CA THR A 83 7.18 -26.17 -10.86
C THR A 83 7.27 -25.28 -12.11
N ALA A 84 6.32 -25.45 -13.06
CA ALA A 84 6.25 -24.67 -14.30
C ALA A 84 5.39 -23.39 -14.20
N LYS A 85 4.69 -23.24 -13.08
CA LYS A 85 3.93 -22.06 -12.63
C LYS A 85 4.29 -21.83 -11.15
N ALA A 86 3.70 -20.83 -10.51
CA ALA A 86 3.67 -20.77 -9.06
C ALA A 86 3.18 -22.11 -8.45
N PRO A 87 3.84 -22.66 -7.41
CA PRO A 87 3.45 -23.92 -6.81
C PRO A 87 2.11 -23.81 -6.09
N THR A 88 1.28 -24.84 -6.21
CA THR A 88 0.03 -25.02 -5.46
C THR A 88 0.30 -25.68 -4.11
N ASP A 89 -0.67 -25.65 -3.19
CA ASP A 89 -0.61 -26.42 -1.94
C ASP A 89 -0.32 -27.91 -2.15
N ALA A 90 -0.80 -28.50 -3.26
CA ALA A 90 -0.51 -29.87 -3.64
C ALA A 90 0.96 -30.06 -4.06
N ASP A 91 1.55 -29.11 -4.80
CA ASP A 91 2.98 -29.11 -5.14
C ASP A 91 3.86 -28.96 -3.90
N LEU A 92 3.48 -28.06 -2.98
CA LEU A 92 4.22 -27.83 -1.73
C LEU A 92 4.20 -29.08 -0.84
N LYS A 93 3.04 -29.70 -0.65
CA LYS A 93 2.90 -30.96 0.08
C LYS A 93 3.69 -32.10 -0.60
N LEU A 94 3.55 -32.26 -1.92
CA LEU A 94 4.29 -33.27 -2.69
C LEU A 94 5.80 -33.12 -2.52
N TYR A 95 6.32 -31.89 -2.55
CA TYR A 95 7.74 -31.63 -2.31
C TYR A 95 8.17 -31.97 -0.87
N ILE A 96 7.36 -31.64 0.14
CA ILE A 96 7.62 -32.01 1.54
C ILE A 96 7.70 -33.53 1.70
N ASP A 97 6.72 -34.24 1.17
CA ASP A 97 6.63 -35.71 1.25
C ASP A 97 7.78 -36.37 0.46
N ALA A 98 8.12 -35.85 -0.72
CA ALA A 98 9.20 -36.34 -1.58
C ALA A 98 10.61 -36.15 -0.97
N VAL A 99 10.92 -34.95 -0.43
CA VAL A 99 12.22 -34.72 0.25
C VAL A 99 12.36 -35.69 1.43
N ASN A 100 11.30 -35.85 2.23
CA ASN A 100 11.31 -36.76 3.37
C ASN A 100 11.44 -38.23 2.96
N ARG A 101 10.75 -38.69 1.91
CA ARG A 101 10.92 -40.05 1.36
C ARG A 101 12.36 -40.29 0.93
N VAL A 102 12.90 -39.41 0.09
CA VAL A 102 14.27 -39.55 -0.45
C VAL A 102 15.29 -39.58 0.67
N MET A 103 15.24 -38.65 1.63
CA MET A 103 16.20 -38.63 2.72
C MET A 103 16.04 -39.82 3.67
N LYS A 104 14.81 -40.28 3.96
CA LYS A 104 14.57 -41.48 4.77
C LYS A 104 15.16 -42.74 4.11
N GLY A 105 14.87 -42.97 2.82
CA GLY A 105 15.41 -44.11 2.08
C GLY A 105 16.93 -44.05 1.92
N THR A 106 17.48 -42.85 1.71
CA THR A 106 18.94 -42.63 1.62
C THR A 106 19.66 -42.92 2.94
N ILE A 107 19.09 -42.49 4.07
CA ILE A 107 19.66 -42.78 5.40
C ILE A 107 19.52 -44.27 5.73
N ALA A 108 18.39 -44.90 5.42
CA ALA A 108 18.19 -46.33 5.61
C ALA A 108 19.22 -47.15 4.82
N TRP A 109 19.38 -46.85 3.52
CA TRP A 109 20.41 -47.48 2.66
C TRP A 109 21.83 -47.26 3.20
N SER A 110 22.16 -46.05 3.69
CA SER A 110 23.50 -45.77 4.22
C SER A 110 23.87 -46.53 5.50
N ASN A 111 22.87 -47.11 6.18
CA ASN A 111 23.02 -47.94 7.37
C ASN A 111 22.92 -49.45 7.06
N ASP A 112 22.53 -49.83 5.84
CA ASP A 112 22.46 -51.22 5.39
C ASP A 112 23.83 -51.64 4.83
N ASN A 113 24.59 -52.36 5.66
CA ASN A 113 25.93 -52.84 5.31
C ASN A 113 25.93 -53.84 4.13
N GLU A 114 24.85 -54.59 3.92
CA GLU A 114 24.74 -55.55 2.82
C GLU A 114 24.44 -54.83 1.50
N ALA A 115 23.54 -53.85 1.52
CA ALA A 115 23.26 -52.97 0.39
C ALA A 115 24.48 -52.16 -0.03
N VAL A 116 25.15 -51.51 0.92
CA VAL A 116 26.39 -50.76 0.69
C VAL A 116 27.51 -51.68 0.19
N GLY A 117 27.68 -52.87 0.76
CA GLY A 117 28.67 -53.85 0.33
C GLY A 117 28.40 -54.41 -1.07
N THR A 118 27.14 -54.57 -1.46
CA THR A 118 26.74 -55.01 -2.80
C THR A 118 26.96 -53.91 -3.84
N TRP A 119 26.58 -52.67 -3.52
CA TRP A 119 26.90 -51.50 -4.34
C TRP A 119 28.42 -51.35 -4.54
N ALA A 120 29.22 -51.47 -3.47
CA ALA A 120 30.67 -51.34 -3.56
C ALA A 120 31.30 -52.40 -4.47
N ARG A 121 30.88 -53.67 -4.35
CA ARG A 121 31.31 -54.76 -5.25
C ARG A 121 30.98 -54.48 -6.72
N LYS A 122 29.77 -53.96 -6.99
CA LYS A 122 29.33 -53.54 -8.33
C LYS A 122 30.20 -52.43 -8.94
N GLN A 123 30.62 -51.44 -8.14
CA GLN A 123 31.45 -50.32 -8.63
C GLN A 123 32.96 -50.63 -8.72
N ILE A 124 33.47 -51.59 -7.94
CA ILE A 124 34.89 -51.95 -7.90
C ILE A 124 35.26 -52.97 -8.99
N SER A 125 34.41 -53.98 -9.22
CA SER A 125 34.77 -55.15 -10.05
C SER A 125 34.64 -54.94 -11.56
N GLY A 126 33.76 -54.05 -12.01
CA GLY A 126 33.48 -53.83 -13.44
C GLY A 126 32.91 -55.05 -14.19
N ARG A 127 32.54 -56.12 -13.47
CA ARG A 127 31.99 -57.37 -14.04
C ARG A 127 30.45 -57.35 -14.00
N PRO A 128 29.75 -58.08 -14.89
CA PRO A 128 28.33 -58.34 -14.72
C PRO A 128 28.08 -59.09 -13.41
N LEU A 129 26.97 -58.77 -12.74
CA LEU A 129 26.48 -59.52 -11.60
C LEU A 129 26.10 -60.95 -12.04
N SER A 130 26.32 -61.94 -11.18
CA SER A 130 25.81 -63.29 -11.41
C SER A 130 24.27 -63.32 -11.36
N MET A 131 23.66 -64.37 -11.91
CA MET A 131 22.19 -64.49 -11.94
C MET A 131 21.56 -64.46 -10.53
N ILE A 132 22.28 -64.95 -9.52
CA ILE A 132 21.87 -64.91 -8.11
C ILE A 132 21.95 -63.47 -7.56
N GLU A 133 23.06 -62.76 -7.82
CA GLU A 133 23.22 -61.35 -7.45
C GLU A 133 22.25 -60.41 -8.20
N MET A 134 21.76 -60.82 -9.37
CA MET A 134 20.68 -60.13 -10.10
C MET A 134 19.31 -60.37 -9.45
N THR A 135 19.03 -61.58 -8.93
CA THR A 135 17.79 -61.83 -8.18
C THR A 135 17.74 -61.16 -6.81
N THR A 136 18.89 -60.80 -6.24
CA THR A 136 18.99 -60.00 -5.00
C THR A 136 19.27 -58.51 -5.27
N ALA A 137 18.93 -57.98 -6.45
CA ALA A 137 19.21 -56.58 -6.81
C ALA A 137 18.36 -55.52 -6.05
N SER A 138 17.46 -55.95 -5.15
CA SER A 138 16.57 -55.10 -4.33
C SER A 138 17.26 -54.18 -3.30
N HIS A 139 18.59 -54.06 -3.35
CA HIS A 139 19.40 -53.33 -2.37
C HIS A 139 20.14 -52.11 -2.95
N GLU A 140 19.79 -51.63 -4.14
CA GLU A 140 20.33 -50.37 -4.66
C GLU A 140 19.63 -49.15 -4.05
N LEU A 141 20.36 -48.03 -3.91
CA LEU A 141 19.88 -46.80 -3.26
C LEU A 141 18.58 -46.26 -3.87
N LEU A 142 18.40 -46.44 -5.19
CA LEU A 142 17.18 -46.05 -5.89
C LEU A 142 15.95 -46.83 -5.39
N ASP A 143 16.10 -48.13 -5.15
CA ASP A 143 15.02 -49.04 -4.75
C ASP A 143 14.77 -48.97 -3.24
N ALA A 144 15.81 -48.67 -2.44
CA ALA A 144 15.65 -48.31 -1.02
C ALA A 144 14.82 -47.02 -0.81
N VAL A 145 14.74 -46.14 -1.81
CA VAL A 145 13.83 -44.98 -1.83
C VAL A 145 12.50 -45.30 -2.52
N TYR A 146 12.54 -46.06 -3.62
CA TYR A 146 11.40 -46.35 -4.49
C TYR A 146 11.27 -47.86 -4.80
N PRO A 147 10.88 -48.70 -3.83
CA PRO A 147 10.94 -50.16 -3.96
C PRO A 147 10.01 -50.74 -5.02
N ASN A 148 8.93 -50.01 -5.36
CA ASN A 148 8.02 -50.34 -6.46
C ASN A 148 8.39 -49.60 -7.77
N GLY A 149 9.64 -49.17 -7.91
CA GLY A 149 10.18 -48.43 -9.05
C GLY A 149 9.79 -46.95 -9.09
N TRP A 150 10.78 -46.07 -9.28
CA TRP A 150 10.61 -44.60 -9.34
C TRP A 150 9.61 -44.11 -10.40
N LYS A 151 9.30 -44.92 -11.42
CA LYS A 151 8.32 -44.59 -12.48
C LYS A 151 6.90 -44.33 -11.93
N ASN A 152 6.58 -44.89 -10.76
CA ASN A 152 5.32 -44.63 -10.04
C ASN A 152 5.34 -43.32 -9.24
N PHE A 153 6.50 -42.66 -9.14
CA PHE A 153 6.76 -41.44 -8.37
C PHE A 153 7.36 -40.33 -9.25
N ARG A 154 7.00 -40.30 -10.54
CA ARG A 154 7.53 -39.35 -11.54
C ARG A 154 7.44 -37.89 -11.11
N GLU A 155 6.31 -37.47 -10.51
CA GLU A 155 6.15 -36.09 -10.08
C GLU A 155 6.97 -35.75 -8.82
N GLU A 156 7.22 -36.71 -7.91
CA GLU A 156 8.20 -36.54 -6.82
C GLU A 156 9.60 -36.30 -7.40
N VAL A 157 10.03 -37.18 -8.32
CA VAL A 157 11.35 -37.07 -8.97
C VAL A 157 11.47 -35.74 -9.72
N ARG A 158 10.42 -35.32 -10.42
CA ARG A 158 10.35 -34.04 -11.15
C ARG A 158 10.49 -32.84 -10.21
N ILE A 159 9.65 -32.73 -9.17
CA ILE A 159 9.60 -31.56 -8.29
C ILE A 159 10.88 -31.41 -7.45
N LEU A 160 11.62 -32.51 -7.25
CA LEU A 160 12.95 -32.53 -6.62
C LEU A 160 14.12 -32.14 -7.55
N GLY A 161 13.88 -31.87 -8.83
CA GLY A 161 14.91 -31.49 -9.82
C GLY A 161 15.19 -32.55 -10.90
N GLY A 162 14.29 -33.51 -11.09
CA GLY A 162 14.29 -34.47 -12.19
C GLY A 162 15.58 -35.30 -12.26
N ASN A 163 16.20 -35.34 -13.45
CA ASN A 163 17.39 -36.14 -13.74
C ASN A 163 18.56 -35.88 -12.76
N LYS A 164 18.68 -34.68 -12.17
CA LYS A 164 19.73 -34.39 -11.17
C LYS A 164 19.51 -35.17 -9.88
N ALA A 165 18.28 -35.19 -9.37
CA ALA A 165 17.92 -35.98 -8.18
C ALA A 165 18.01 -37.48 -8.49
N LEU A 166 17.47 -37.91 -9.64
CA LEU A 166 17.44 -39.31 -10.04
C LEU A 166 18.84 -39.91 -10.25
N ARG A 167 19.79 -39.16 -10.83
CA ARG A 167 21.21 -39.60 -10.95
C ARG A 167 21.86 -39.74 -9.57
N ALA A 168 21.55 -38.87 -8.61
CA ALA A 168 22.17 -38.92 -7.29
C ALA A 168 21.77 -40.17 -6.47
N LEU A 169 20.58 -40.72 -6.73
CA LEU A 169 20.12 -42.01 -6.19
C LEU A 169 20.75 -43.24 -6.86
N GLN A 170 21.55 -43.04 -7.91
CA GLN A 170 22.29 -44.08 -8.63
C GLN A 170 23.79 -43.74 -8.66
N PRO A 171 24.46 -43.63 -7.50
CA PRO A 171 25.86 -43.21 -7.42
C PRO A 171 26.77 -44.21 -8.13
N GLY A 172 27.52 -43.75 -9.13
CA GLY A 172 28.49 -44.58 -9.84
C GLY A 172 29.89 -44.52 -9.22
N ARG A 173 30.82 -45.20 -9.88
CA ARG A 173 32.26 -45.15 -9.59
C ARG A 173 32.80 -43.71 -9.53
N GLU A 174 32.28 -42.79 -10.35
CA GLU A 174 32.64 -41.37 -10.27
C GLU A 174 32.23 -40.72 -8.94
N GLU A 175 30.98 -40.91 -8.50
CA GLU A 175 30.46 -40.35 -7.25
C GLU A 175 31.16 -40.94 -6.01
N GLY A 176 31.58 -42.20 -6.10
CA GLY A 176 32.48 -42.85 -5.13
C GLY A 176 33.89 -42.23 -5.11
N ILE A 177 34.52 -41.99 -6.26
CA ILE A 177 35.83 -41.31 -6.34
C ILE A 177 35.74 -39.87 -5.80
N LYS A 178 34.68 -39.14 -6.14
CA LYS A 178 34.40 -37.79 -5.62
C LYS A 178 34.28 -37.81 -4.08
N ALA A 179 33.62 -38.83 -3.52
CA ALA A 179 33.55 -39.03 -2.07
C ALA A 179 34.90 -39.39 -1.43
N GLN A 180 35.65 -40.32 -2.01
CA GLN A 180 36.96 -40.73 -1.49
C GLN A 180 37.95 -39.55 -1.46
N ASN A 181 37.94 -38.70 -2.50
CA ASN A 181 38.80 -37.53 -2.56
C ASN A 181 38.37 -36.45 -1.56
N ALA A 182 37.07 -36.17 -1.42
CA ALA A 182 36.58 -35.23 -0.41
C ALA A 182 37.00 -35.63 1.03
N VAL A 183 36.93 -36.93 1.35
CA VAL A 183 37.40 -37.46 2.64
C VAL A 183 38.92 -37.31 2.80
N LYS A 184 39.72 -37.61 1.77
CA LYS A 184 41.18 -37.36 1.77
C LYS A 184 41.55 -35.88 1.95
N ASP A 185 40.73 -34.97 1.42
CA ASP A 185 40.88 -33.51 1.60
C ASP A 185 40.39 -33.01 2.98
N GLY A 186 39.96 -33.91 3.88
CA GLY A 186 39.58 -33.59 5.26
C GLY A 186 38.10 -33.28 5.49
N TRP A 187 37.20 -33.67 4.57
CA TRP A 187 35.75 -33.62 4.82
C TRP A 187 35.32 -34.73 5.81
N PRO A 188 34.38 -34.48 6.76
CA PRO A 188 33.48 -33.33 6.87
C PRO A 188 33.98 -32.13 7.69
N SER A 189 35.20 -32.17 8.23
CA SER A 189 35.76 -31.09 9.06
C SER A 189 35.70 -29.72 8.38
N LYS A 190 35.44 -28.67 9.20
CA LYS A 190 35.12 -27.32 8.74
C LYS A 190 36.35 -26.55 8.25
N GLN A 191 36.81 -26.87 7.03
CA GLN A 191 37.94 -26.18 6.39
C GLN A 191 37.79 -24.64 6.40
N GLU A 192 38.88 -23.93 6.71
CA GLU A 192 38.98 -22.47 6.63
C GLU A 192 39.09 -21.95 5.17
N ALA A 193 39.01 -20.63 5.01
CA ALA A 193 39.04 -19.98 3.69
C ALA A 193 40.38 -20.14 2.95
N TRP A 194 41.50 -20.34 3.66
CA TRP A 194 42.82 -20.56 3.07
C TRP A 194 43.02 -22.02 2.62
N GLN A 195 42.58 -22.99 3.42
CA GLN A 195 42.53 -24.40 3.03
C GLN A 195 41.70 -24.58 1.74
N LYS A 196 40.55 -23.90 1.64
CA LYS A 196 39.69 -23.86 0.43
C LYS A 196 40.30 -23.12 -0.78
N ARG A 197 41.36 -22.33 -0.58
CA ARG A 197 42.18 -21.76 -1.67
C ARG A 197 43.34 -22.68 -2.06
N GLY A 198 43.49 -23.82 -1.39
CA GLY A 198 44.55 -24.81 -1.58
C GLY A 198 45.83 -24.52 -0.82
N TYR A 199 45.87 -23.51 0.06
CA TYR A 199 47.01 -23.30 0.95
C TYR A 199 47.12 -24.46 1.95
N LYS A 200 48.35 -24.90 2.24
CA LYS A 200 48.65 -26.00 3.18
C LYS A 200 49.71 -25.56 4.18
N ILE A 201 49.68 -26.14 5.37
CA ILE A 201 50.74 -26.00 6.37
C ILE A 201 51.47 -27.34 6.43
N ILE A 202 52.80 -27.30 6.48
CA ILE A 202 53.66 -28.45 6.76
C ILE A 202 54.73 -28.05 7.77
N SER A 203 55.35 -29.03 8.43
CA SER A 203 56.55 -28.82 9.22
C SER A 203 57.81 -28.84 8.34
N ARG A 204 58.93 -28.33 8.87
CA ARG A 204 60.27 -28.52 8.28
C ARG A 204 60.62 -30.01 8.12
N ALA A 205 60.13 -30.87 9.02
CA ALA A 205 60.41 -32.31 8.97
C ALA A 205 59.83 -32.97 7.70
N ASP A 206 58.65 -32.51 7.24
CA ASP A 206 57.94 -33.00 6.05
C ASP A 206 58.65 -32.72 4.72
N LEU A 207 59.65 -31.82 4.70
CA LEU A 207 60.48 -31.58 3.52
C LEU A 207 61.32 -32.83 3.20
N LYS A 208 61.22 -33.31 1.96
CA LYS A 208 61.94 -34.51 1.49
C LYS A 208 63.06 -34.13 0.54
N ILE A 209 64.21 -34.78 0.66
CA ILE A 209 65.30 -34.65 -0.32
C ILE A 209 65.32 -35.92 -1.16
N SER A 210 65.12 -35.76 -2.47
CA SER A 210 65.21 -36.85 -3.44
C SER A 210 66.44 -36.67 -4.33
N GLU A 211 67.25 -37.71 -4.46
CA GLU A 211 68.34 -37.76 -5.43
C GLU A 211 67.78 -37.86 -6.86
N GLY A 212 68.46 -37.22 -7.80
CA GLY A 212 68.35 -37.43 -9.23
C GLY A 212 69.69 -37.14 -9.88
N TYR A 213 69.73 -36.99 -11.21
CA TYR A 213 71.00 -36.86 -11.94
C TYR A 213 70.96 -35.75 -12.99
N ARG A 214 72.13 -35.20 -13.32
CA ARG A 214 72.37 -34.33 -14.49
C ARG A 214 73.52 -34.87 -15.32
N TYR A 215 73.55 -34.49 -16.60
CA TYR A 215 74.63 -34.86 -17.51
C TYR A 215 75.51 -33.65 -17.79
N GLU A 216 76.81 -33.83 -17.59
CA GLU A 216 77.86 -32.85 -17.93
C GLU A 216 78.96 -33.58 -18.70
N LEU A 217 79.19 -33.24 -19.97
CA LEU A 217 80.21 -33.87 -20.81
C LEU A 217 80.12 -35.41 -20.73
N ASP A 218 78.91 -35.93 -20.93
CA ASP A 218 78.48 -37.34 -20.83
C ASP A 218 78.67 -38.03 -19.46
N LYS A 219 79.09 -37.30 -18.42
CA LYS A 219 79.16 -37.81 -17.04
C LYS A 219 77.85 -37.59 -16.30
N LYS A 220 77.34 -38.64 -15.66
CA LYS A 220 76.12 -38.65 -14.84
C LYS A 220 76.46 -38.18 -13.41
N VAL A 221 76.24 -36.90 -13.13
CA VAL A 221 76.49 -36.26 -11.82
C VAL A 221 75.22 -36.30 -10.96
N PRO A 222 75.27 -36.69 -9.68
CA PRO A 222 74.11 -36.62 -8.78
C PRO A 222 73.70 -35.17 -8.51
N VAL A 223 72.40 -34.94 -8.29
CA VAL A 223 71.84 -33.67 -7.84
C VAL A 223 70.67 -33.94 -6.91
N PHE A 224 70.61 -33.18 -5.82
CA PHE A 224 69.66 -33.40 -4.74
C PHE A 224 68.56 -32.35 -4.79
N PHE A 225 67.30 -32.80 -4.83
CA PHE A 225 66.13 -31.94 -4.93
C PHE A 225 65.41 -31.88 -3.59
N LEU A 226 65.41 -30.71 -2.95
CA LEU A 226 64.60 -30.45 -1.76
C LEU A 226 63.16 -30.17 -2.19
N LYS A 227 62.21 -30.95 -1.67
CA LYS A 227 60.80 -30.94 -2.07
C LYS A 227 59.84 -30.72 -0.91
N ALA A 228 58.80 -29.95 -1.16
CA ALA A 228 57.58 -29.90 -0.34
C ALA A 228 56.47 -30.67 -1.09
N GLY A 229 56.14 -31.87 -0.61
CA GLY A 229 55.37 -32.84 -1.40
C GLY A 229 56.10 -33.20 -2.70
N GLU A 230 55.43 -33.06 -3.84
CA GLU A 230 56.07 -33.26 -5.16
C GLU A 230 56.85 -32.04 -5.67
N THR A 231 56.69 -30.87 -5.04
CA THR A 231 57.19 -29.61 -5.59
C THR A 231 58.61 -29.32 -5.10
N THR A 232 59.58 -29.32 -6.01
CA THR A 232 60.95 -28.88 -5.78
C THR A 232 60.98 -27.41 -5.35
N GLN A 233 61.55 -27.14 -4.17
CA GLN A 233 61.86 -25.80 -3.67
C GLN A 233 63.30 -25.38 -4.01
N GLY A 234 64.23 -26.34 -4.07
CA GLY A 234 65.64 -26.10 -4.38
C GLY A 234 66.34 -27.33 -4.97
N ARG A 235 67.48 -27.09 -5.62
CA ARG A 235 68.34 -28.11 -6.26
C ARG A 235 69.78 -27.86 -5.86
N PHE A 236 70.46 -28.89 -5.38
CA PHE A 236 71.78 -28.80 -4.77
C PHE A 236 72.73 -29.85 -5.39
N GLU A 237 74.03 -29.59 -5.32
CA GLU A 237 75.05 -30.42 -5.99
C GLU A 237 75.63 -31.50 -5.05
N SER A 238 75.46 -31.36 -3.74
CA SER A 238 75.74 -32.40 -2.75
C SER A 238 74.54 -32.65 -1.83
N ARG A 239 74.62 -33.71 -1.01
CA ARG A 239 73.55 -34.07 -0.06
C ARG A 239 73.55 -33.15 1.15
N GLU A 240 74.75 -32.84 1.66
CA GLU A 240 75.00 -31.93 2.78
C GLU A 240 74.36 -30.55 2.50
N LEU A 241 74.64 -29.97 1.32
CA LEU A 241 74.06 -28.69 0.89
C LEU A 241 72.52 -28.72 0.82
N ALA A 242 71.91 -29.89 0.57
CA ALA A 242 70.45 -30.05 0.57
C ALA A 242 69.87 -30.17 1.98
N ASP A 243 70.57 -30.81 2.92
CA ASP A 243 70.18 -30.88 4.33
C ASP A 243 70.43 -29.56 5.07
N GLU A 244 71.54 -28.86 4.81
CA GLU A 244 71.79 -27.49 5.28
C GLU A 244 70.67 -26.54 4.82
N ALA A 245 70.32 -26.58 3.53
CA ALA A 245 69.23 -25.79 2.98
C ALA A 245 67.85 -26.22 3.51
N LYS A 246 67.68 -27.47 3.95
CA LYS A 246 66.48 -27.93 4.65
C LYS A 246 66.41 -27.36 6.07
N ASP A 247 67.51 -27.38 6.81
CA ASP A 247 67.55 -26.95 8.20
C ASP A 247 67.55 -25.42 8.38
N ALA A 248 67.94 -24.67 7.35
CA ALA A 248 67.79 -23.21 7.28
C ALA A 248 66.32 -22.72 7.25
N PHE A 249 65.35 -23.60 6.96
CA PHE A 249 63.93 -23.25 7.06
C PHE A 249 63.44 -23.18 8.50
N LYS A 250 62.49 -22.27 8.78
CA LYS A 250 61.80 -22.23 10.09
C LYS A 250 60.93 -23.49 10.32
N PRO A 251 60.57 -23.82 11.57
CA PRO A 251 59.84 -25.04 11.92
C PRO A 251 58.53 -25.26 11.15
N MET A 252 57.77 -24.20 10.86
CA MET A 252 56.48 -24.28 10.18
C MET A 252 56.46 -23.50 8.86
N LEU A 253 55.90 -24.11 7.82
CA LEU A 253 55.93 -23.61 6.44
C LEU A 253 54.52 -23.52 5.85
N LEU A 254 54.20 -22.35 5.28
CA LEU A 254 52.96 -22.12 4.53
C LEU A 254 53.21 -22.33 3.04
N LEU A 255 52.54 -23.32 2.45
CA LEU A 255 52.57 -23.62 1.02
C LEU A 255 51.35 -23.06 0.30
N ASP A 256 51.51 -22.62 -0.95
CA ASP A 256 50.38 -22.39 -1.86
C ASP A 256 49.83 -23.69 -2.47
N LYS A 257 48.75 -23.56 -3.25
CA LYS A 257 48.07 -24.67 -3.95
C LYS A 257 48.92 -25.40 -5.00
N TYR A 258 50.12 -24.90 -5.30
CA TYR A 258 51.10 -25.52 -6.17
C TYR A 258 52.29 -26.10 -5.37
N GLY A 259 52.19 -26.19 -4.04
CA GLY A 259 53.24 -26.73 -3.17
C GLY A 259 54.44 -25.80 -3.00
N ARG A 260 54.33 -24.51 -3.36
CA ARG A 260 55.43 -23.54 -3.24
C ARG A 260 55.37 -22.82 -1.91
N ILE A 261 56.49 -22.68 -1.21
CA ILE A 261 56.56 -21.92 0.05
C ILE A 261 56.17 -20.45 -0.19
N LYS A 262 55.32 -19.92 0.70
CA LYS A 262 54.81 -18.53 0.73
C LYS A 262 55.14 -17.79 2.02
N GLY A 263 55.49 -18.51 3.08
CA GLY A 263 55.92 -17.96 4.36
C GLY A 263 56.50 -19.06 5.24
N GLN A 264 57.32 -18.65 6.20
CA GLN A 264 57.97 -19.54 7.16
C GLN A 264 57.92 -18.89 8.55
N PHE A 265 57.60 -19.66 9.57
CA PHE A 265 57.18 -19.17 10.88
C PHE A 265 57.68 -20.07 12.01
N ASP A 266 57.76 -19.53 13.22
CA ASP A 266 58.27 -20.27 14.37
C ASP A 266 57.18 -21.15 15.00
N THR A 267 55.91 -20.74 14.87
CA THR A 267 54.75 -21.48 15.37
C THR A 267 53.69 -21.81 14.30
N GLU A 268 52.89 -22.84 14.56
CA GLU A 268 51.72 -23.16 13.72
C GLU A 268 50.70 -22.01 13.73
N THR A 269 50.51 -21.36 14.89
CA THR A 269 49.58 -20.23 15.08
C THR A 269 49.90 -19.08 14.13
N GLU A 270 51.15 -18.60 14.09
CA GLU A 270 51.61 -17.58 13.13
C GLU A 270 51.34 -18.01 11.68
N THR A 271 51.61 -19.28 11.37
CA THR A 271 51.40 -19.84 10.03
C THR A 271 49.93 -19.79 9.61
N VAL A 272 49.03 -20.16 10.53
CA VAL A 272 47.56 -20.09 10.35
C VAL A 272 47.09 -18.65 10.21
N GLU A 273 47.62 -17.70 11.01
CA GLU A 273 47.25 -16.29 10.90
C GLU A 273 47.74 -15.64 9.60
N SER A 274 48.94 -15.98 9.14
CA SER A 274 49.42 -15.57 7.81
C SER A 274 48.57 -16.17 6.69
N ALA A 275 48.20 -17.46 6.79
CA ALA A 275 47.31 -18.10 5.83
C ALA A 275 45.92 -17.44 5.78
N ARG A 276 45.36 -17.07 6.94
CA ARG A 276 44.13 -16.27 7.06
C ARG A 276 44.30 -14.88 6.43
N ALA A 277 45.44 -14.21 6.62
CA ALA A 277 45.73 -12.91 6.03
C ALA A 277 45.78 -12.97 4.50
N LEU A 278 46.43 -13.99 3.90
CA LEU A 278 46.50 -14.18 2.43
C LEU A 278 45.14 -14.40 1.75
N VAL A 279 44.07 -14.65 2.51
CA VAL A 279 42.69 -14.76 2.00
C VAL A 279 41.74 -13.70 2.55
N LYS A 280 42.21 -12.82 3.43
CA LYS A 280 41.48 -11.66 3.95
C LYS A 280 41.28 -10.67 2.81
N ARG A 281 40.06 -10.58 2.29
CA ARG A 281 39.64 -9.47 1.44
C ARG A 281 39.35 -8.28 2.32
N GLU A 282 39.98 -7.15 2.04
CA GLU A 282 39.52 -5.88 2.57
C GLU A 282 38.10 -5.59 2.10
N LEU A 283 37.29 -5.05 3.01
CA LEU A 283 35.94 -4.61 2.67
C LEU A 283 36.05 -3.21 2.07
N LYS A 284 35.98 -3.11 0.73
CA LYS A 284 35.64 -1.86 0.04
C LYS A 284 34.52 -1.15 0.81
N THR A 285 34.69 0.15 1.05
CA THR A 285 33.80 0.98 1.86
C THR A 285 32.35 0.71 1.50
N ARG A 286 31.60 0.09 2.43
CA ARG A 286 30.23 -0.33 2.14
C ARG A 286 29.33 0.88 2.25
N ILE A 287 28.73 1.30 1.12
CA ILE A 287 27.44 1.98 1.16
C ILE A 287 26.52 1.13 2.05
N SER A 288 25.95 1.77 3.06
CA SER A 288 25.40 1.15 4.25
C SER A 288 24.10 1.84 4.61
N ASP A 289 23.00 1.29 4.09
CA ASP A 289 21.62 1.72 4.34
C ASP A 289 21.19 1.31 5.76
N LYS A 290 22.00 1.69 6.75
CA LYS A 290 21.70 1.55 8.18
C LYS A 290 20.95 2.78 8.64
N GLY A 291 19.78 2.56 9.21
CA GLY A 291 19.09 3.57 10.00
C GLY A 291 19.86 3.95 11.27
N THR A 292 19.35 4.96 11.98
CA THR A 292 19.91 5.41 13.25
C THR A 292 19.44 4.54 14.42
N ALA A 293 20.04 4.76 15.59
CA ALA A 293 19.43 4.38 16.86
C ALA A 293 18.12 5.18 17.07
N VAL A 294 17.21 4.68 17.91
CA VAL A 294 15.88 5.28 18.10
C VAL A 294 15.94 6.57 18.91
N GLU A 295 16.92 6.67 19.82
CA GLU A 295 17.24 7.85 20.63
C GLU A 295 17.78 9.02 19.80
N SER A 296 18.14 8.77 18.53
CA SER A 296 18.56 9.78 17.55
C SER A 296 17.47 10.09 16.51
N ALA A 297 16.24 9.60 16.71
CA ALA A 297 15.12 9.88 15.83
C ALA A 297 14.48 11.24 16.16
N GLU A 298 14.37 12.11 15.16
CA GLU A 298 13.80 13.45 15.29
C GLU A 298 12.50 13.54 14.49
N ARG A 299 11.52 14.27 15.03
CA ARG A 299 10.29 14.61 14.30
C ARG A 299 9.90 16.08 14.49
N THR A 300 9.52 16.75 13.39
CA THR A 300 8.89 18.07 13.35
C THR A 300 7.68 18.03 12.42
N GLY A 301 6.64 18.82 12.70
CA GLY A 301 5.38 18.83 11.95
C GLY A 301 4.17 18.94 12.89
N GLU A 302 2.97 18.60 12.41
CA GLU A 302 1.76 18.59 13.24
C GLU A 302 1.90 17.60 14.43
N ALA A 303 1.38 17.98 15.60
CA ALA A 303 1.38 17.14 16.79
C ALA A 303 0.37 15.98 16.64
N ARG A 304 0.88 14.75 16.57
CA ARG A 304 0.05 13.52 16.43
C ARG A 304 -0.44 12.96 17.78
N ARG A 305 0.10 13.50 18.88
CA ARG A 305 -0.11 13.09 20.28
C ARG A 305 -0.18 14.33 21.16
N MET A 306 -0.76 14.20 22.36
CA MET A 306 -0.68 15.26 23.37
C MET A 306 0.77 15.42 23.89
N ALA A 307 1.11 16.59 24.41
CA ALA A 307 2.46 16.84 24.92
C ALA A 307 2.76 15.95 26.13
N GLY A 308 3.80 15.11 26.02
CA GLY A 308 4.15 14.11 27.05
C GLY A 308 3.29 12.83 27.03
N GLU A 309 2.49 12.59 25.99
CA GLU A 309 1.65 11.40 25.87
C GLU A 309 2.41 10.22 25.24
N ASP A 310 2.59 9.15 26.01
CA ASP A 310 3.15 7.88 25.56
C ASP A 310 2.10 6.95 24.92
N VAL A 311 2.52 6.17 23.92
CA VAL A 311 1.68 5.22 23.18
C VAL A 311 1.93 3.79 23.64
N SER A 312 0.86 3.05 23.96
CA SER A 312 0.96 1.61 24.22
C SER A 312 1.01 0.78 22.94
N SER A 313 1.55 -0.43 23.05
CA SER A 313 1.47 -1.46 22.00
C SER A 313 0.04 -1.70 21.55
N ASP A 314 -0.93 -1.71 22.46
CA ASP A 314 -2.35 -1.88 22.16
C ASP A 314 -2.89 -0.68 21.36
N ARG A 315 -2.62 0.56 21.78
CA ARG A 315 -3.04 1.76 21.05
C ARG A 315 -2.45 1.79 19.64
N LEU A 316 -1.18 1.40 19.47
CA LEU A 316 -0.54 1.29 18.16
C LEU A 316 -1.22 0.21 17.31
N GLN A 317 -1.56 -0.93 17.90
CA GLN A 317 -2.23 -2.05 17.24
C GLN A 317 -3.68 -1.68 16.81
N GLU A 318 -4.48 -1.13 17.71
CA GLU A 318 -5.87 -0.71 17.49
C GLU A 318 -6.00 0.45 16.49
N THR A 319 -5.19 1.51 16.66
CA THR A 319 -5.31 2.74 15.84
C THR A 319 -5.12 2.46 14.35
N PHE A 320 -4.13 1.64 14.02
CA PHE A 320 -3.77 1.33 12.64
C PHE A 320 -4.33 -0.02 12.15
N GLY A 321 -5.07 -0.75 13.01
CA GLY A 321 -5.65 -2.05 12.70
C GLY A 321 -4.63 -3.17 12.52
N PHE A 322 -3.41 -3.03 13.04
CA PHE A 322 -2.34 -4.00 12.82
C PHE A 322 -2.70 -5.38 13.37
N LYS A 323 -2.22 -6.43 12.72
CA LYS A 323 -2.31 -7.82 13.16
C LYS A 323 -1.65 -8.08 14.52
N GLY A 324 -0.63 -7.28 14.85
CA GLY A 324 0.09 -7.31 16.13
C GLY A 324 1.22 -6.29 16.18
N VAL A 325 1.75 -6.10 17.38
CA VAL A 325 2.93 -5.29 17.71
C VAL A 325 3.79 -6.13 18.65
N ASN A 326 5.00 -6.53 18.25
CA ASN A 326 5.82 -7.44 19.06
C ASN A 326 7.29 -7.00 19.22
N PHE A 327 7.90 -7.46 20.32
CA PHE A 327 9.28 -7.19 20.69
C PHE A 327 10.11 -8.47 20.75
N GLY A 328 11.32 -8.45 20.17
CA GLY A 328 12.25 -9.57 20.28
C GLY A 328 12.70 -9.83 21.71
N ASN A 329 13.09 -11.07 22.05
CA ASN A 329 13.50 -11.44 23.41
C ASN A 329 14.61 -10.58 24.02
N TRP A 330 15.41 -9.89 23.20
CA TRP A 330 16.49 -8.97 23.61
C TRP A 330 16.00 -7.52 23.86
N MET A 331 14.72 -7.24 23.60
CA MET A 331 14.01 -6.00 23.91
C MET A 331 13.07 -6.16 25.12
N LYS A 332 12.84 -7.38 25.61
CA LYS A 332 11.90 -7.65 26.72
C LYS A 332 12.54 -7.35 28.08
N GLY A 333 11.70 -7.23 29.11
CA GLY A 333 12.12 -6.90 30.48
C GLY A 333 12.30 -5.40 30.71
N GLU A 334 12.27 -5.00 31.99
CA GLU A 334 12.17 -3.61 32.44
C GLU A 334 13.32 -2.71 31.96
N SER A 335 14.55 -3.24 31.90
CA SER A 335 15.75 -2.48 31.50
C SER A 335 15.74 -1.97 30.05
N ASN A 336 14.82 -2.44 29.22
CA ASN A 336 14.63 -1.97 27.83
C ASN A 336 13.31 -1.19 27.65
N GLN A 337 12.53 -0.95 28.71
CA GLN A 337 11.17 -0.38 28.63
C GLN A 337 11.15 1.01 27.97
N ALA A 338 12.08 1.90 28.34
CA ALA A 338 12.17 3.24 27.76
C ALA A 338 12.46 3.21 26.24
N GLU A 339 13.31 2.29 25.79
CA GLU A 339 13.64 2.12 24.37
C GLU A 339 12.45 1.55 23.57
N ARG A 340 11.69 0.62 24.17
CA ARG A 340 10.40 0.17 23.60
C ARG A 340 9.40 1.33 23.50
N GLN A 341 9.31 2.18 24.52
CA GLN A 341 8.40 3.34 24.52
C GLN A 341 8.76 4.35 23.42
N LEU A 342 10.06 4.63 23.22
CA LEU A 342 10.52 5.45 22.09
C LEU A 342 10.12 4.82 20.74
N HIS A 343 10.36 3.52 20.54
CA HIS A 343 9.95 2.81 19.32
C HIS A 343 8.43 2.89 19.06
N LEU A 344 7.58 2.76 20.09
CA LEU A 344 6.12 2.87 19.98
C LEU A 344 5.69 4.28 19.59
N ASN A 345 6.23 5.30 20.28
CA ASN A 345 5.96 6.71 20.03
C ASN A 345 6.34 7.11 18.59
N HIS A 346 7.56 6.79 18.17
CA HIS A 346 8.02 7.12 16.83
C HIS A 346 7.30 6.31 15.75
N ALA A 347 6.96 5.04 15.98
CA ALA A 347 6.15 4.27 15.04
C ALA A 347 4.74 4.88 14.87
N TYR A 348 4.08 5.26 15.96
CA TYR A 348 2.75 5.90 15.93
C TYR A 348 2.76 7.19 15.12
N ASP A 349 3.69 8.11 15.45
CA ASP A 349 3.81 9.39 14.75
C ASP A 349 4.13 9.20 13.25
N SER A 350 4.97 8.20 12.93
CA SER A 350 5.35 7.86 11.55
C SER A 350 4.23 7.26 10.72
N PHE A 351 3.38 6.43 11.32
CA PHE A 351 2.19 5.92 10.63
C PHE A 351 1.10 6.99 10.49
N MET A 352 1.00 7.95 11.42
CA MET A 352 0.16 9.15 11.21
C MET A 352 0.70 10.06 10.09
N ASP A 353 2.02 10.14 9.92
CA ASP A 353 2.62 10.87 8.80
C ASP A 353 2.34 10.17 7.45
N LEU A 354 2.46 8.83 7.38
CA LEU A 354 2.05 8.07 6.19
C LEU A 354 0.55 8.20 5.88
N VAL A 355 -0.31 8.20 6.89
CA VAL A 355 -1.77 8.44 6.79
C VAL A 355 -2.07 9.77 6.09
N GLU A 356 -1.34 10.83 6.43
CA GLU A 356 -1.53 12.16 5.84
C GLU A 356 -0.88 12.31 4.45
N ILE A 357 0.22 11.59 4.18
CA ILE A 357 0.86 11.56 2.85
C ILE A 357 0.01 10.77 1.85
N LEU A 358 -0.53 9.62 2.27
CA LEU A 358 -1.30 8.71 1.43
C LEU A 358 -2.81 9.04 1.38
N ASN A 359 -3.27 10.03 2.15
CA ASN A 359 -4.66 10.50 2.20
C ASN A 359 -5.68 9.36 2.49
N VAL A 360 -5.37 8.50 3.45
CA VAL A 360 -6.18 7.33 3.86
C VAL A 360 -6.39 7.31 5.39
N PRO A 361 -7.48 6.72 5.91
CA PRO A 361 -7.68 6.58 7.35
C PRO A 361 -6.62 5.67 8.01
N PRO A 362 -6.32 5.84 9.32
CA PRO A 362 -5.30 5.07 10.04
C PRO A 362 -5.36 3.55 9.87
N GLN A 363 -6.55 2.95 9.92
CA GLN A 363 -6.72 1.50 9.82
C GLN A 363 -6.27 0.92 8.47
N ALA A 364 -6.12 1.75 7.43
CA ALA A 364 -5.57 1.36 6.13
C ALA A 364 -4.07 1.01 6.17
N MET A 365 -3.32 1.50 7.18
CA MET A 365 -1.90 1.16 7.35
C MET A 365 -1.69 -0.33 7.65
N SER A 366 -2.71 -1.03 8.15
CA SER A 366 -2.69 -2.49 8.30
C SER A 366 -2.76 -3.26 6.98
N LEU A 367 -3.03 -2.61 5.84
CA LEU A 367 -3.22 -3.25 4.54
C LEU A 367 -4.25 -4.40 4.62
N ASN A 368 -5.51 -4.07 4.95
CA ASN A 368 -6.61 -5.02 5.24
C ASN A 368 -6.34 -5.94 6.45
N GLY A 369 -5.90 -5.39 7.58
CA GLY A 369 -5.64 -6.15 8.82
C GLY A 369 -4.46 -7.13 8.74
N MET A 370 -3.74 -7.19 7.61
CA MET A 370 -2.74 -8.21 7.35
C MET A 370 -1.37 -7.88 7.97
N LEU A 371 -1.01 -6.59 8.02
CA LEU A 371 0.30 -6.10 8.42
C LEU A 371 0.44 -6.07 9.94
N GLY A 372 1.57 -6.54 10.44
CA GLY A 372 2.02 -6.37 11.83
C GLY A 372 3.40 -5.75 11.92
N ILE A 373 3.73 -5.20 13.09
CA ILE A 373 4.99 -4.50 13.34
C ILE A 373 5.81 -5.26 14.39
N ALA A 374 7.11 -5.41 14.17
CA ALA A 374 8.01 -6.03 15.13
C ALA A 374 9.32 -5.24 15.31
N VAL A 375 9.83 -5.20 16.54
CA VAL A 375 11.09 -4.51 16.88
C VAL A 375 12.09 -5.51 17.47
N GLY A 376 13.25 -5.65 16.82
CA GLY A 376 14.35 -6.51 17.25
C GLY A 376 14.12 -8.03 17.13
N ALA A 377 12.93 -8.48 16.72
CA ALA A 377 12.52 -9.90 16.84
C ALA A 377 13.29 -10.90 15.97
N GLN A 378 13.90 -10.47 14.85
CA GLN A 378 14.52 -11.39 13.88
C GLN A 378 16.02 -11.14 13.62
N GLY A 379 16.67 -10.34 14.47
CA GLY A 379 18.01 -9.80 14.22
C GLY A 379 19.16 -10.81 14.13
N ALA A 380 20.04 -10.59 13.14
CA ALA A 380 21.40 -11.15 13.05
C ALA A 380 22.43 -10.09 12.60
N GLY A 381 22.13 -8.80 12.84
CA GLY A 381 23.07 -7.68 12.69
C GLY A 381 23.44 -7.24 11.26
N ARG A 382 22.70 -7.66 10.22
CA ARG A 382 23.04 -7.39 8.81
C ARG A 382 22.25 -6.29 8.09
N ASN A 383 20.98 -6.10 8.44
CA ASN A 383 20.08 -5.14 7.79
C ASN A 383 19.58 -4.11 8.82
N ALA A 384 19.10 -2.95 8.37
CA ALA A 384 18.41 -1.94 9.19
C ALA A 384 17.01 -2.42 9.62
N ALA A 385 16.26 -2.94 8.67
CA ALA A 385 14.97 -3.57 8.83
C ALA A 385 14.80 -4.66 7.77
N HIS A 386 13.64 -5.34 7.76
CA HIS A 386 13.13 -6.07 6.59
C HIS A 386 11.61 -6.28 6.69
N PHE A 387 10.92 -6.22 5.55
CA PHE A 387 9.58 -6.75 5.39
C PHE A 387 9.61 -8.28 5.21
N VAL A 388 8.60 -8.97 5.74
CA VAL A 388 8.46 -10.43 5.65
C VAL A 388 7.21 -10.77 4.84
N PRO A 389 7.31 -10.91 3.49
CA PRO A 389 6.24 -11.46 2.68
C PRO A 389 5.72 -12.77 3.28
N GLY A 390 4.41 -12.88 3.40
CA GLY A 390 3.69 -14.03 3.95
C GLY A 390 3.46 -14.02 5.46
N VAL A 391 4.39 -13.52 6.28
CA VAL A 391 4.00 -13.16 7.68
C VAL A 391 3.17 -11.87 7.65
N ASN A 392 3.53 -10.99 6.70
CA ASN A 392 3.14 -9.61 6.57
C ASN A 392 3.55 -8.85 7.84
N GLU A 393 4.86 -8.86 8.09
CA GLU A 393 5.53 -8.23 9.24
C GLU A 393 6.58 -7.25 8.73
N ILE A 394 6.59 -6.01 9.23
CA ILE A 394 7.76 -5.12 9.15
C ILE A 394 8.60 -5.34 10.41
N ASN A 395 9.85 -5.78 10.26
CA ASN A 395 10.79 -5.98 11.37
C ASN A 395 11.86 -4.88 11.38
N LEU A 396 11.79 -3.95 12.33
CA LEU A 396 12.83 -2.94 12.55
C LEU A 396 13.93 -3.50 13.47
N THR A 397 15.21 -3.28 13.16
CA THR A 397 16.28 -3.62 14.13
C THR A 397 16.38 -2.58 15.24
N ARG A 398 16.66 -3.05 16.46
CA ARG A 398 16.89 -2.24 17.66
C ARG A 398 17.77 -1.01 17.40
N THR A 399 19.04 -1.24 17.05
CA THR A 399 20.08 -0.19 17.03
C THR A 399 20.28 0.49 15.67
N SER A 400 19.47 0.16 14.65
CA SER A 400 19.62 0.74 13.30
C SER A 400 18.35 0.72 12.45
N GLY A 401 17.16 0.65 13.07
CA GLY A 401 15.87 0.55 12.35
C GLY A 401 15.18 1.89 12.07
N ALA A 402 15.58 2.98 12.74
CA ALA A 402 14.99 4.30 12.53
C ALA A 402 15.43 4.88 11.17
N GLY A 403 14.47 5.32 10.36
CA GLY A 403 14.70 5.82 9.00
C GLY A 403 14.67 4.70 7.94
N SER A 404 13.91 3.64 8.21
CA SER A 404 13.65 2.54 7.25
C SER A 404 12.16 2.16 7.15
N LEU A 405 11.27 2.77 7.95
CA LEU A 405 9.87 2.34 8.03
C LEU A 405 9.10 2.59 6.71
N ALA A 406 9.33 3.71 6.03
CA ALA A 406 8.75 3.98 4.71
C ALA A 406 9.20 2.98 3.64
N HIS A 407 10.47 2.57 3.68
CA HIS A 407 11.03 1.54 2.79
C HIS A 407 10.35 0.18 2.98
N GLU A 408 10.23 -0.28 4.23
CA GLU A 408 9.57 -1.56 4.50
C GLU A 408 8.05 -1.52 4.29
N PHE A 409 7.41 -0.36 4.48
CA PHE A 409 6.01 -0.15 4.14
C PHE A 409 5.79 -0.22 2.61
N ALA A 410 6.71 0.32 1.80
CA ALA A 410 6.65 0.19 0.35
C ALA A 410 6.75 -1.28 -0.11
N HIS A 411 7.63 -2.08 0.51
CA HIS A 411 7.69 -3.53 0.26
C HIS A 411 6.38 -4.23 0.67
N ALA A 412 5.75 -3.81 1.77
CA ALA A 412 4.46 -4.32 2.21
C ALA A 412 3.32 -3.96 1.23
N LEU A 413 3.32 -2.73 0.70
CA LEU A 413 2.34 -2.23 -0.27
C LEU A 413 2.46 -2.94 -1.64
N ASP A 414 3.69 -3.10 -2.14
CA ASP A 414 4.01 -3.83 -3.37
C ASP A 414 3.64 -5.33 -3.25
N HIS A 415 3.86 -5.92 -2.07
CA HIS A 415 3.39 -7.28 -1.78
C HIS A 415 1.86 -7.38 -1.68
N TYR A 416 1.20 -6.41 -1.06
CA TYR A 416 -0.26 -6.38 -0.89
C TYR A 416 -0.98 -6.41 -2.24
N PHE A 417 -0.64 -5.50 -3.15
CA PHE A 417 -1.23 -5.50 -4.49
C PHE A 417 -0.77 -6.73 -5.32
N ALA A 418 0.42 -7.28 -5.07
CA ALA A 418 0.80 -8.59 -5.64
C ALA A 418 -0.10 -9.75 -5.18
N THR A 419 -0.60 -9.75 -3.94
CA THR A 419 -1.54 -10.79 -3.50
C THR A 419 -2.89 -10.69 -4.21
N GLN A 420 -3.44 -9.48 -4.36
CA GLN A 420 -4.64 -9.21 -5.19
C GLN A 420 -4.42 -9.61 -6.66
N ALA A 421 -3.21 -9.43 -7.19
CA ALA A 421 -2.83 -9.86 -8.53
C ALA A 421 -2.67 -11.39 -8.68
N GLY A 422 -2.93 -12.18 -7.64
CA GLY A 422 -2.74 -13.64 -7.64
C GLY A 422 -1.28 -14.10 -7.58
N LEU A 423 -0.34 -13.18 -7.34
CA LEU A 423 1.10 -13.41 -7.39
C LEU A 423 1.67 -13.90 -6.05
N ALA A 424 0.83 -14.13 -5.03
CA ALA A 424 1.24 -14.54 -3.68
C ALA A 424 2.11 -15.81 -3.64
N ALA A 425 1.91 -16.73 -4.59
CA ALA A 425 2.69 -17.96 -4.71
C ALA A 425 3.96 -17.82 -5.58
N ASN A 426 4.20 -16.66 -6.21
CA ASN A 426 5.39 -16.45 -7.04
C ASN A 426 6.67 -16.37 -6.20
N LYS A 427 7.79 -16.74 -6.81
CA LYS A 427 9.13 -16.64 -6.21
C LYS A 427 9.47 -15.20 -5.79
N GLU A 428 9.09 -14.22 -6.61
CA GLU A 428 9.12 -12.80 -6.26
C GLU A 428 7.65 -12.33 -6.18
N PRO A 429 7.03 -12.29 -4.98
CA PRO A 429 5.61 -11.98 -4.82
C PRO A 429 5.39 -10.47 -4.66
N PHE A 430 5.90 -9.68 -5.61
CA PHE A 430 5.88 -8.21 -5.62
C PHE A 430 5.44 -7.73 -7.00
N LEU A 431 4.48 -6.82 -7.09
CA LEU A 431 3.80 -6.43 -8.33
C LEU A 431 4.78 -5.75 -9.29
N THR A 432 5.70 -4.94 -8.76
CA THR A 432 6.72 -4.22 -9.55
C THR A 432 7.67 -5.12 -10.35
N GLU A 433 7.85 -6.39 -9.97
CA GLU A 433 8.64 -7.38 -10.74
C GLU A 433 7.87 -7.94 -11.95
N HIS A 434 6.54 -7.77 -12.02
CA HIS A 434 5.70 -8.36 -13.08
C HIS A 434 5.00 -7.33 -13.99
N THR A 435 4.87 -6.05 -13.59
CA THR A 435 4.22 -5.01 -14.45
C THR A 435 4.91 -4.78 -15.80
N GLY A 436 6.19 -5.10 -15.92
CA GLY A 436 6.92 -5.09 -17.19
C GLY A 436 6.52 -6.20 -18.18
N LEU A 437 5.72 -7.18 -17.76
CA LEU A 437 5.29 -8.34 -18.56
C LEU A 437 3.85 -8.23 -19.09
N VAL A 438 3.14 -7.16 -18.74
CA VAL A 438 1.71 -6.95 -19.01
C VAL A 438 1.39 -5.59 -19.64
N ASP A 439 0.22 -5.48 -20.25
CA ASP A 439 -0.45 -4.20 -20.51
C ASP A 439 -1.11 -3.63 -19.22
N ALA A 440 -1.71 -2.44 -19.31
CA ALA A 440 -2.28 -1.75 -18.14
C ALA A 440 -3.44 -2.54 -17.51
N GLU A 441 -4.17 -3.31 -18.32
CA GLU A 441 -5.28 -4.16 -17.87
C GLU A 441 -4.82 -5.51 -17.29
N GLY A 442 -3.50 -5.74 -17.14
CA GLY A 442 -2.95 -6.96 -16.53
C GLY A 442 -2.94 -8.20 -17.43
N TYR A 443 -2.99 -8.03 -18.77
CA TYR A 443 -2.89 -9.13 -19.73
C TYR A 443 -1.50 -9.19 -20.37
N THR A 444 -1.13 -10.37 -20.86
CA THR A 444 0.12 -10.61 -21.59
C THR A 444 -0.13 -11.36 -22.89
N LYS A 445 0.78 -11.25 -23.87
CA LYS A 445 0.64 -11.94 -25.17
C LYS A 445 1.33 -13.30 -25.14
N ARG A 446 0.57 -14.39 -25.33
CA ARG A 446 1.09 -15.77 -25.43
C ARG A 446 0.60 -16.42 -26.71
N ALA A 447 1.53 -16.90 -27.55
CA ALA A 447 1.25 -17.46 -28.88
C ALA A 447 0.30 -16.58 -29.72
N GLY A 448 0.55 -15.25 -29.74
CA GLY A 448 -0.26 -14.25 -30.44
C GLY A 448 -1.56 -13.82 -29.74
N LYS A 449 -2.07 -14.57 -28.74
CA LYS A 449 -3.32 -14.27 -28.04
C LYS A 449 -3.08 -13.42 -26.79
N LYS A 450 -3.99 -12.47 -26.50
CA LYS A 450 -4.04 -11.72 -25.23
C LYS A 450 -4.62 -12.65 -24.15
N VAL A 451 -3.90 -12.84 -23.04
CA VAL A 451 -4.24 -13.77 -21.95
C VAL A 451 -4.10 -13.03 -20.62
N LYS A 452 -5.13 -13.07 -19.76
CA LYS A 452 -5.10 -12.42 -18.45
C LYS A 452 -3.97 -13.03 -17.61
N ALA A 453 -3.08 -12.20 -17.08
CA ALA A 453 -1.87 -12.64 -16.40
C ALA A 453 -1.94 -12.45 -14.88
N PHE A 454 -2.68 -11.44 -14.43
CA PHE A 454 -3.00 -11.18 -13.02
C PHE A 454 -4.42 -11.67 -12.68
N GLY A 455 -4.68 -11.78 -11.37
CA GLY A 455 -6.00 -12.12 -10.81
C GLY A 455 -7.11 -11.12 -11.15
N GLU A 456 -8.31 -11.40 -10.69
CA GLU A 456 -9.47 -10.52 -10.92
C GLU A 456 -9.66 -9.50 -9.77
N ASP A 457 -9.02 -9.76 -8.63
CA ASP A 457 -9.12 -8.95 -7.41
C ASP A 457 -8.25 -7.69 -7.43
N ILE A 458 -7.22 -7.64 -8.30
CA ILE A 458 -6.49 -6.40 -8.59
C ILE A 458 -7.19 -5.63 -9.70
N ARG A 459 -7.34 -4.31 -9.50
CA ARG A 459 -7.92 -3.42 -10.49
C ARG A 459 -6.90 -2.92 -11.53
N PRO A 460 -7.33 -2.63 -12.79
CA PRO A 460 -6.44 -2.16 -13.87
C PRO A 460 -5.68 -0.86 -13.56
N GLU A 461 -6.28 0.13 -12.93
CA GLU A 461 -5.59 1.42 -12.71
C GLU A 461 -4.45 1.31 -11.69
N ILE A 462 -4.57 0.48 -10.64
CA ILE A 462 -3.44 0.12 -9.77
C ILE A 462 -2.30 -0.54 -10.57
N VAL A 463 -2.62 -1.41 -11.53
CA VAL A 463 -1.63 -2.02 -12.43
C VAL A 463 -0.99 -0.95 -13.34
N ALA A 464 -1.76 0.01 -13.83
CA ALA A 464 -1.29 1.12 -14.65
C ALA A 464 -0.35 2.07 -13.88
N ASP A 465 -0.65 2.38 -12.62
CA ASP A 465 0.17 3.24 -11.77
C ASP A 465 1.48 2.55 -11.36
N PHE A 466 1.41 1.30 -10.89
CA PHE A 466 2.61 0.50 -10.62
C PHE A 466 3.46 0.29 -11.88
N LYS A 467 2.85 0.18 -13.06
CA LYS A 467 3.55 0.16 -14.34
C LYS A 467 4.22 1.50 -14.64
N THR A 468 3.52 2.62 -14.44
CA THR A 468 4.03 3.98 -14.67
C THR A 468 5.21 4.30 -13.76
N ILE A 469 5.13 3.96 -12.46
CA ILE A 469 6.24 4.10 -11.50
C ILE A 469 7.42 3.21 -11.93
N VAL A 470 7.19 1.94 -12.30
CA VAL A 470 8.25 1.04 -12.77
C VAL A 470 8.90 1.54 -14.07
N GLU A 471 8.15 2.14 -14.99
CA GLU A 471 8.71 2.72 -16.21
C GLU A 471 9.51 4.01 -15.92
N ALA A 472 8.99 4.93 -15.09
CA ALA A 472 9.70 6.13 -14.64
C ALA A 472 10.98 5.81 -13.85
N MET A 473 11.00 4.74 -13.05
CA MET A 473 12.20 4.28 -12.34
C MET A 473 13.27 3.68 -13.24
N ASN A 474 12.91 3.14 -14.42
CA ASN A 474 13.81 2.37 -15.27
C ASN A 474 14.21 3.09 -16.57
N LYS A 475 13.37 3.99 -17.09
CA LYS A 475 13.53 4.66 -18.39
C LYS A 475 13.33 6.17 -18.28
N LYS A 476 14.11 6.91 -19.06
CA LYS A 476 13.90 8.34 -19.36
C LYS A 476 13.93 8.56 -20.87
N GLN A 477 13.28 9.60 -21.35
CA GLN A 477 13.58 10.10 -22.70
C GLN A 477 15.03 10.59 -22.71
N MET A 478 15.75 10.29 -23.79
CA MET A 478 17.12 10.77 -24.00
C MET A 478 17.12 12.29 -24.16
N SER A 479 17.99 13.01 -23.45
CA SER A 479 18.09 14.47 -23.61
C SER A 479 18.64 14.81 -25.00
N HIS A 480 18.39 16.04 -25.48
CA HIS A 480 18.95 16.47 -26.77
C HIS A 480 20.49 16.40 -26.77
N GLU A 481 21.13 16.71 -25.64
CA GLU A 481 22.58 16.57 -25.45
C GLU A 481 23.04 15.10 -25.48
N GLU A 482 22.32 14.18 -24.80
CA GLU A 482 22.59 12.74 -24.88
C GLU A 482 22.43 12.19 -26.31
N ILE A 483 21.47 12.72 -27.09
CA ILE A 483 21.31 12.39 -28.52
C ILE A 483 22.52 12.86 -29.33
N GLN A 484 22.93 14.14 -29.20
CA GLN A 484 24.08 14.67 -29.95
C GLN A 484 25.40 13.98 -29.55
N ASN A 485 25.63 13.75 -28.25
CA ASN A 485 26.82 13.04 -27.78
C ASN A 485 26.86 11.60 -28.31
N ARG A 486 25.73 10.88 -28.30
CA ARG A 486 25.64 9.53 -28.85
C ARG A 486 25.79 9.50 -30.38
N ARG A 487 25.32 10.54 -31.08
CA ARG A 487 25.58 10.72 -32.52
C ARG A 487 27.06 10.95 -32.78
N GLN A 488 27.71 11.81 -32.00
CA GLN A 488 29.16 12.05 -32.11
C GLN A 488 29.95 10.77 -31.83
N GLU A 489 29.64 10.00 -30.78
CA GLU A 489 30.28 8.69 -30.51
C GLU A 489 30.12 7.71 -31.68
N ALA A 490 28.95 7.67 -32.32
CA ALA A 490 28.70 6.83 -33.48
C ALA A 490 29.51 7.28 -34.70
N THR A 491 29.52 8.60 -34.98
CA THR A 491 30.28 9.23 -36.06
C THR A 491 31.78 9.03 -35.87
N ASP A 492 32.31 9.25 -34.67
CA ASP A 492 33.69 8.98 -34.25
C ASP A 492 34.07 7.52 -34.47
N LYS A 493 33.18 6.58 -34.09
CA LYS A 493 33.43 5.14 -34.21
C LYS A 493 33.39 4.68 -35.67
N ALA A 494 32.49 5.23 -36.48
CA ALA A 494 32.46 5.00 -37.91
C ALA A 494 33.72 5.55 -38.59
N LYS A 495 34.14 6.78 -38.26
CA LYS A 495 35.42 7.36 -38.71
C LYS A 495 36.60 6.48 -38.33
N LYS A 496 36.70 6.07 -37.05
CA LYS A 496 37.76 5.17 -36.55
C LYS A 496 37.76 3.78 -37.21
N ASN A 497 36.64 3.33 -37.78
CA ASN A 497 36.60 2.12 -38.60
C ASN A 497 37.12 2.38 -40.03
N VAL A 498 36.76 3.50 -40.65
CA VAL A 498 37.30 3.93 -41.95
C VAL A 498 38.81 4.17 -41.86
N GLU A 499 39.29 4.88 -40.82
CA GLU A 499 40.71 5.07 -40.51
C GLU A 499 41.47 3.75 -40.37
N ARG A 500 40.87 2.72 -39.75
CA ARG A 500 41.49 1.38 -39.65
C ARG A 500 41.60 0.69 -41.00
N TRP A 501 40.57 0.77 -41.85
CA TRP A 501 40.63 0.23 -43.21
C TRP A 501 41.67 0.97 -44.05
N LEU A 502 41.66 2.30 -44.07
CA LEU A 502 42.66 3.11 -44.78
C LEU A 502 44.08 2.84 -44.26
N LYS A 503 44.27 2.65 -42.94
CA LYS A 503 45.57 2.26 -42.37
C LYS A 503 46.01 0.87 -42.82
N ALA A 504 45.10 -0.11 -42.85
CA ALA A 504 45.41 -1.47 -43.33
C ALA A 504 45.81 -1.46 -44.81
N ILE A 505 44.99 -0.82 -45.67
CA ILE A 505 45.28 -0.67 -47.11
C ILE A 505 46.59 0.09 -47.33
N GLY A 506 46.85 1.13 -46.53
CA GLY A 506 48.09 1.91 -46.60
C GLY A 506 49.33 1.16 -46.09
N THR A 507 49.16 0.19 -45.20
CA THR A 507 50.22 -0.76 -44.84
C THR A 507 50.46 -1.74 -45.99
N ASP A 508 49.42 -2.40 -46.51
CA ASP A 508 49.51 -3.30 -47.67
C ASP A 508 50.18 -2.61 -48.88
N PHE A 509 49.84 -1.34 -49.12
CA PHE A 509 50.39 -0.50 -50.20
C PHE A 509 51.90 -0.19 -50.05
N ARG A 510 52.38 -0.04 -48.81
CA ARG A 510 53.81 0.18 -48.49
C ARG A 510 54.60 -1.12 -48.39
N GLU A 511 53.98 -2.21 -47.95
CA GLU A 511 54.65 -3.51 -47.83
C GLU A 511 54.73 -4.26 -49.17
N ALA A 512 53.86 -3.95 -50.13
CA ALA A 512 53.88 -4.55 -51.47
C ALA A 512 54.71 -3.76 -52.51
N SER A 513 55.33 -2.63 -52.14
CA SER A 513 56.08 -1.76 -53.06
C SER A 513 57.40 -1.24 -52.48
N ASN A 514 58.38 -0.96 -53.35
CA ASN A 514 59.53 -0.11 -53.03
C ASN A 514 59.20 1.40 -53.22
N ALA A 515 57.92 1.79 -53.21
CA ALA A 515 57.46 3.10 -53.66
C ALA A 515 57.45 4.14 -52.53
N GLN A 516 58.61 4.75 -52.28
CA GLN A 516 58.73 5.81 -51.28
C GLN A 516 58.07 7.14 -51.72
N ASP A 517 57.94 7.40 -53.03
CA ASP A 517 57.41 8.65 -53.58
C ASP A 517 55.86 8.77 -53.52
N ASN A 518 55.11 7.72 -53.88
CA ASN A 518 53.65 7.79 -54.03
C ASN A 518 52.86 7.72 -52.71
N SER A 519 53.57 7.78 -51.57
CA SER A 519 52.99 7.90 -50.22
C SER A 519 52.08 9.14 -50.07
N ALA A 520 52.46 10.27 -50.66
CA ALA A 520 51.69 11.52 -50.58
C ALA A 520 50.32 11.42 -51.28
N GLU A 521 50.26 10.73 -52.42
CA GLU A 521 49.02 10.57 -53.20
C GLU A 521 48.06 9.58 -52.54
N PHE A 522 48.58 8.53 -51.89
CA PHE A 522 47.77 7.67 -51.03
C PHE A 522 47.13 8.46 -49.87
N THR A 523 47.93 9.29 -49.18
CA THR A 523 47.42 10.17 -48.11
C THR A 523 46.36 11.14 -48.65
N ARG A 524 46.58 11.79 -49.80
CA ARG A 524 45.59 12.68 -50.43
C ARG A 524 44.23 12.01 -50.63
N LEU A 525 44.22 10.76 -51.12
CA LEU A 525 42.98 10.01 -51.32
C LEU A 525 42.35 9.53 -50.01
N ALA A 526 43.17 9.13 -49.03
CA ALA A 526 42.70 8.77 -47.69
C ALA A 526 42.05 9.98 -46.96
N ASP A 527 42.65 11.16 -47.06
CA ASP A 527 42.13 12.40 -46.47
C ASP A 527 40.82 12.85 -47.13
N ARG A 528 40.68 12.73 -48.46
CA ARG A 528 39.41 12.95 -49.17
C ARG A 528 38.30 12.01 -48.67
N ILE A 529 38.60 10.72 -48.51
CA ILE A 529 37.67 9.73 -47.95
C ILE A 529 37.26 10.09 -46.51
N LEU A 530 38.19 10.56 -45.67
CA LEU A 530 37.91 10.99 -44.30
C LEU A 530 37.18 12.34 -44.21
N ALA A 531 37.30 13.18 -45.23
CA ALA A 531 36.55 14.44 -45.40
C ALA A 531 35.18 14.26 -46.07
N LEU A 532 34.83 13.03 -46.48
CA LEU A 532 33.64 12.72 -47.29
C LEU A 532 33.58 13.42 -48.66
N ASP A 533 34.74 13.81 -49.21
CA ASP A 533 34.87 14.13 -50.65
C ASP A 533 34.92 12.82 -51.44
N LEU A 534 33.73 12.30 -51.74
CA LEU A 534 33.56 10.98 -52.35
C LEU A 534 33.57 11.01 -53.90
N GLY A 535 33.34 12.18 -54.49
CA GLY A 535 32.98 12.35 -55.90
C GLY A 535 31.49 12.06 -56.18
N GLU A 536 31.01 12.43 -57.36
CA GLU A 536 29.61 12.24 -57.75
C GLU A 536 29.29 10.80 -58.18
N GLY A 537 28.15 10.28 -57.71
CA GLY A 537 27.65 8.96 -58.10
C GLY A 537 28.49 7.80 -57.57
N MET A 538 28.48 6.68 -58.30
CA MET A 538 29.21 5.45 -57.95
C MET A 538 29.79 4.81 -59.21
N VAL A 539 31.06 4.38 -59.14
CA VAL A 539 31.82 3.76 -60.22
C VAL A 539 31.75 2.23 -60.09
N SER A 540 31.56 1.51 -61.18
CA SER A 540 31.62 0.04 -61.19
C SER A 540 33.07 -0.44 -61.21
N ILE A 541 33.45 -1.26 -60.23
CA ILE A 541 34.80 -1.85 -60.08
C ILE A 541 34.88 -3.32 -60.49
N GLY A 542 33.76 -3.89 -60.99
CA GLY A 542 33.67 -5.25 -61.51
C GLY A 542 32.33 -5.92 -61.20
N GLY A 543 31.66 -6.42 -62.25
CA GLY A 543 30.37 -7.10 -62.12
C GLY A 543 29.29 -6.17 -61.57
N LYS A 544 28.59 -6.60 -60.51
CA LYS A 544 27.56 -5.80 -59.81
C LYS A 544 28.14 -4.88 -58.71
N SER A 545 29.46 -4.79 -58.58
CA SER A 545 30.12 -4.09 -57.46
C SER A 545 30.38 -2.62 -57.80
N HIS A 546 29.82 -1.72 -57.01
CA HIS A 546 29.95 -0.27 -57.19
C HIS A 546 30.51 0.39 -55.92
N VAL A 547 31.33 1.43 -56.08
CA VAL A 547 31.97 2.20 -55.01
C VAL A 547 32.04 3.68 -55.36
N SER A 548 32.29 4.56 -54.40
CA SER A 548 32.47 5.98 -54.65
C SER A 548 33.70 6.25 -55.55
N PRO A 549 33.69 7.27 -56.43
CA PRO A 549 34.82 7.62 -57.29
C PRO A 549 36.19 7.60 -56.59
N VAL A 550 36.33 8.26 -55.44
CA VAL A 550 37.59 8.32 -54.67
C VAL A 550 38.08 6.94 -54.18
N VAL A 551 37.15 5.99 -53.96
CA VAL A 551 37.48 4.61 -53.55
C VAL A 551 37.93 3.77 -54.77
N SER A 552 37.46 4.10 -55.98
CA SER A 552 38.06 3.56 -57.21
C SER A 552 39.46 4.16 -57.43
N GLU A 553 39.62 5.48 -57.32
CA GLU A 553 40.93 6.14 -57.41
C GLU A 553 41.97 5.48 -56.48
N LEU A 554 41.61 5.22 -55.22
CA LEU A 554 42.46 4.53 -54.24
C LEU A 554 42.85 3.10 -54.68
N ARG A 555 41.89 2.36 -55.24
CA ARG A 555 42.10 0.98 -55.74
C ARG A 555 42.95 0.95 -57.00
N ASP A 556 42.79 1.92 -57.90
CA ASP A 556 43.51 2.01 -59.16
C ASP A 556 44.94 2.57 -58.95
N LEU A 557 45.15 3.46 -57.98
CA LEU A 557 46.47 3.79 -57.45
C LEU A 557 47.16 2.54 -56.89
N TYR A 558 46.48 1.76 -56.04
CA TYR A 558 47.03 0.51 -55.52
C TYR A 558 47.44 -0.45 -56.67
N LYS A 559 46.58 -0.57 -57.69
CA LYS A 559 46.83 -1.41 -58.88
C LYS A 559 48.05 -0.95 -59.68
N LYS A 560 48.22 0.37 -59.86
CA LYS A 560 49.33 0.99 -60.58
C LYS A 560 50.67 0.66 -59.92
N GLU A 561 50.79 0.90 -58.61
CA GLU A 561 52.06 0.75 -57.89
C GLU A 561 52.43 -0.71 -57.60
N ASN A 562 51.44 -1.58 -57.36
CA ASN A 562 51.67 -2.96 -56.90
C ASN A 562 51.41 -4.02 -57.99
N GLY A 563 51.16 -3.62 -59.24
CA GLY A 563 50.89 -4.50 -60.39
C GLY A 563 49.60 -5.34 -60.32
N ARG A 564 48.89 -5.35 -59.18
CA ARG A 564 47.67 -6.13 -58.93
C ARG A 564 46.60 -5.25 -58.25
N PRO A 565 45.32 -5.34 -58.63
CA PRO A 565 44.26 -4.56 -57.98
C PRO A 565 44.06 -5.01 -56.54
N TYR A 566 43.71 -4.08 -55.66
CA TYR A 566 43.37 -4.41 -54.28
C TYR A 566 42.09 -5.25 -54.19
N SER A 567 42.00 -6.05 -53.11
CA SER A 567 40.91 -7.03 -52.87
C SER A 567 39.54 -6.37 -52.98
N VAL A 568 38.71 -6.88 -53.91
CA VAL A 568 37.34 -6.38 -54.13
C VAL A 568 36.49 -6.48 -52.86
N GLU A 569 36.71 -7.51 -52.03
CA GLU A 569 35.94 -7.69 -50.80
C GLU A 569 36.40 -6.74 -49.67
N ASN A 570 37.69 -6.42 -49.62
CA ASN A 570 38.21 -5.40 -48.70
C ASN A 570 37.73 -4.00 -49.14
N ILE A 571 37.69 -3.72 -50.44
CA ILE A 571 37.17 -2.46 -51.00
C ILE A 571 35.67 -2.30 -50.73
N LYS A 572 34.85 -3.35 -50.91
CA LYS A 572 33.44 -3.34 -50.46
C LYS A 572 33.32 -3.12 -48.95
N SER A 573 34.22 -3.71 -48.15
CA SER A 573 34.19 -3.56 -46.70
C SER A 573 34.57 -2.14 -46.24
N LEU A 574 35.52 -1.49 -46.93
CA LEU A 574 35.77 -0.05 -46.80
C LEU A 574 34.52 0.75 -47.19
N GLN A 575 33.96 0.51 -48.37
CA GLN A 575 32.77 1.23 -48.84
C GLN A 575 31.60 1.09 -47.86
N ALA A 576 31.28 -0.10 -47.36
CA ALA A 576 30.18 -0.29 -46.41
C ALA A 576 30.40 0.42 -45.06
N ASN A 577 31.65 0.61 -44.62
CA ASN A 577 31.96 1.43 -43.45
C ASN A 577 31.90 2.94 -43.79
N LEU A 578 32.27 3.32 -45.01
CA LEU A 578 32.22 4.68 -45.52
C LEU A 578 30.78 5.16 -45.76
N ASP A 579 29.91 4.32 -46.32
CA ASP A 579 28.47 4.56 -46.49
C ASP A 579 27.80 4.79 -45.13
N HIS A 580 28.19 4.02 -44.10
CA HIS A 580 27.71 4.21 -42.74
C HIS A 580 28.21 5.53 -42.12
N TYR A 581 29.48 5.89 -42.35
CA TYR A 581 30.03 7.17 -41.90
C TYR A 581 29.37 8.36 -42.60
N ALA A 582 29.21 8.31 -43.92
CA ALA A 582 28.49 9.31 -44.71
C ALA A 582 27.03 9.45 -44.26
N TYR A 583 26.34 8.34 -44.00
CA TYR A 583 24.97 8.36 -43.50
C TYR A 583 24.83 9.12 -42.17
N LEU A 584 25.71 8.89 -41.19
CA LEU A 584 25.67 9.57 -39.89
C LEU A 584 25.93 11.09 -39.97
N ASN A 585 26.65 11.53 -40.99
CA ASN A 585 26.89 12.95 -41.29
C ASN A 585 25.79 13.57 -42.19
N SER A 586 24.85 12.78 -42.72
CA SER A 586 23.80 13.27 -43.63
C SER A 586 22.61 13.90 -42.90
N GLU A 587 21.89 14.79 -43.59
CA GLU A 587 20.65 15.42 -43.10
C GLU A 587 19.60 14.37 -42.66
N LYS A 588 19.51 13.26 -43.40
CA LYS A 588 18.61 12.11 -43.15
C LYS A 588 18.94 11.29 -41.89
N ALA A 589 20.08 11.56 -41.23
CA ALA A 589 20.30 11.10 -39.85
C ALA A 589 19.63 12.06 -38.86
N SER A 590 19.85 13.37 -38.99
CA SER A 590 19.22 14.43 -38.17
C SER A 590 17.68 14.41 -38.21
N GLU A 591 17.07 14.08 -39.35
CA GLU A 591 15.62 13.90 -39.44
C GLU A 591 15.13 12.80 -38.48
N ARG A 592 15.89 11.71 -38.31
CA ARG A 592 15.53 10.60 -37.40
C ARG A 592 15.79 10.88 -35.92
N ASP A 593 16.65 11.85 -35.61
CA ASP A 593 16.93 12.26 -34.22
C ASP A 593 15.69 12.87 -33.52
N HIS A 594 14.65 13.22 -34.28
CA HIS A 594 13.36 13.75 -33.78
C HIS A 594 12.41 12.69 -33.19
N ILE A 595 12.74 11.39 -33.29
CA ILE A 595 11.92 10.32 -32.70
C ILE A 595 12.34 10.11 -31.24
N PRO A 596 11.44 10.26 -30.22
CA PRO A 596 11.82 10.16 -28.81
C PRO A 596 12.39 8.78 -28.42
N GLN A 597 13.72 8.71 -28.32
CA GLN A 597 14.42 7.50 -27.90
C GLN A 597 14.41 7.37 -26.37
N GLN A 598 13.99 6.20 -25.89
CA GLN A 598 14.01 5.85 -24.46
C GLN A 598 15.36 5.22 -24.09
N VAL A 599 16.01 5.76 -23.06
CA VAL A 599 17.24 5.21 -22.46
C VAL A 599 16.98 4.84 -21.00
N SER A 600 17.88 4.10 -20.37
CA SER A 600 17.74 3.80 -18.94
C SER A 600 17.98 5.05 -18.09
N THR A 601 17.24 5.19 -16.99
CA THR A 601 17.48 6.17 -15.93
C THR A 601 18.88 6.03 -15.34
N ASP A 602 19.40 7.12 -14.77
CA ASP A 602 20.68 7.09 -14.09
C ASP A 602 20.54 6.38 -12.73
N TYR A 603 19.37 6.47 -12.10
CA TYR A 603 18.96 5.60 -10.99
C TYR A 603 19.14 4.10 -11.30
N ALA A 604 18.64 3.61 -12.43
CA ALA A 604 18.73 2.19 -12.79
C ALA A 604 20.15 1.77 -13.22
N LYS A 605 20.92 2.67 -13.86
CA LYS A 605 22.35 2.46 -14.15
C LYS A 605 23.14 2.30 -12.84
N ASN A 606 22.96 3.21 -11.90
CA ASN A 606 23.65 3.22 -10.61
C ASN A 606 23.35 1.96 -9.80
N ALA A 607 22.06 1.61 -9.66
CA ALA A 607 21.63 0.37 -9.04
C ALA A 607 22.28 -0.88 -9.68
N THR A 608 22.42 -0.91 -11.00
CA THR A 608 23.10 -2.00 -11.72
C THR A 608 24.62 -2.03 -11.49
N THR A 609 25.25 -0.88 -11.24
CA THR A 609 26.66 -0.77 -10.86
C THR A 609 26.88 -1.28 -9.43
N LEU A 610 26.03 -0.91 -8.48
CA LEU A 610 26.10 -1.37 -7.10
C LEU A 610 26.03 -2.90 -6.99
N ASP A 611 25.14 -3.55 -7.76
CA ASP A 611 25.07 -5.02 -7.79
C ASP A 611 26.37 -5.67 -8.29
N LYS A 612 27.03 -5.09 -9.31
CA LYS A 612 28.34 -5.58 -9.79
C LYS A 612 29.39 -5.47 -8.69
N GLU A 613 29.50 -4.32 -8.03
CA GLU A 613 30.48 -4.07 -6.98
C GLU A 613 30.28 -4.95 -5.74
N LYS A 614 29.02 -5.24 -5.38
CA LYS A 614 28.67 -6.05 -4.20
C LYS A 614 28.75 -7.57 -4.45
N GLY A 615 29.21 -8.00 -5.63
CA GLY A 615 29.52 -9.39 -5.96
C GLY A 615 28.65 -10.04 -7.06
N GLY A 616 27.91 -9.25 -7.83
CA GLY A 616 27.18 -9.69 -9.04
C GLY A 616 25.83 -10.37 -8.80
N LYS A 617 25.41 -10.60 -7.55
CA LYS A 617 24.03 -11.02 -7.25
C LYS A 617 23.13 -9.77 -7.34
N LYS A 618 22.06 -9.85 -8.13
CA LYS A 618 21.02 -8.81 -8.15
C LYS A 618 20.41 -8.58 -6.76
N TYR A 619 20.31 -7.32 -6.40
CA TYR A 619 19.63 -6.78 -5.22
C TYR A 619 19.25 -5.32 -5.51
N TRP A 620 20.21 -4.42 -5.66
CA TRP A 620 19.97 -2.99 -5.89
C TRP A 620 19.15 -2.74 -7.17
N SER A 621 19.39 -3.53 -8.24
CA SER A 621 18.77 -3.35 -9.56
C SER A 621 17.36 -3.93 -9.71
N THR A 622 16.82 -4.65 -8.71
CA THR A 622 15.45 -5.18 -8.79
C THR A 622 14.43 -4.04 -8.75
N ASN A 623 13.24 -4.25 -9.31
CA ASN A 623 12.19 -3.25 -9.30
C ASN A 623 11.63 -3.05 -7.89
N LEU A 624 11.46 -4.10 -7.08
CA LEU A 624 10.95 -3.99 -5.71
C LEU A 624 11.88 -3.14 -4.81
N GLU A 625 13.20 -3.33 -4.92
CA GLU A 625 14.18 -2.56 -4.13
C GLU A 625 14.31 -1.12 -4.64
N LYS A 626 14.16 -0.88 -5.95
CA LYS A 626 14.08 0.48 -6.50
C LYS A 626 12.80 1.20 -6.09
N PHE A 627 11.66 0.50 -6.08
CA PHE A 627 10.36 1.01 -5.66
C PHE A 627 10.42 1.46 -4.21
N ALA A 628 10.88 0.58 -3.33
CA ALA A 628 10.95 0.88 -1.91
C ALA A 628 11.96 2.00 -1.55
N ARG A 629 13.09 2.13 -2.26
CA ARG A 629 14.01 3.27 -2.06
C ARG A 629 13.49 4.57 -2.68
N ALA A 630 12.66 4.51 -3.73
CA ALA A 630 12.07 5.68 -4.35
C ALA A 630 10.82 6.19 -3.60
N PHE A 631 9.98 5.31 -3.08
CA PHE A 631 8.85 5.67 -2.21
C PHE A 631 9.34 6.33 -0.90
N ASP A 632 10.42 5.81 -0.32
CA ASP A 632 11.06 6.41 0.85
C ASP A 632 11.63 7.81 0.55
N ALA A 633 12.16 8.03 -0.67
CA ALA A 633 12.56 9.36 -1.14
C ALA A 633 11.36 10.30 -1.33
N TYR A 634 10.26 9.82 -1.95
CA TYR A 634 9.00 10.54 -2.09
C TYR A 634 8.43 10.97 -0.73
N VAL A 635 8.36 10.06 0.24
CA VAL A 635 7.93 10.36 1.63
C VAL A 635 8.81 11.43 2.29
N SER A 636 10.14 11.42 2.07
CA SER A 636 11.01 12.51 2.53
C SER A 636 10.68 13.84 1.87
N ASP A 637 10.42 13.85 0.56
CA ASP A 637 10.13 15.07 -0.20
C ASP A 637 8.77 15.68 0.22
N THR A 638 7.71 14.86 0.33
CA THR A 638 6.38 15.32 0.77
C THR A 638 6.36 15.83 2.22
N LEU A 639 7.28 15.36 3.08
CA LEU A 639 7.48 15.94 4.41
C LEU A 639 8.19 17.30 4.31
N GLU A 640 9.25 17.41 3.51
CA GLU A 640 10.03 18.65 3.34
C GLU A 640 9.18 19.78 2.72
N GLU A 641 8.33 19.46 1.73
CA GLU A 641 7.33 20.39 1.16
C GLU A 641 6.31 20.91 2.20
N LYS A 642 6.04 20.12 3.25
CA LYS A 642 5.18 20.49 4.38
C LYS A 642 5.95 21.15 5.54
N ALA A 643 7.24 21.44 5.37
CA ALA A 643 8.17 21.89 6.41
C ALA A 643 8.23 20.95 7.64
N ALA A 644 7.97 19.66 7.41
CA ALA A 644 8.01 18.59 8.39
C ALA A 644 9.27 17.71 8.20
N LYS A 645 9.61 16.94 9.23
CA LYS A 645 10.71 15.97 9.22
C LYS A 645 10.30 14.79 10.09
N ASN A 646 10.63 13.56 9.67
CA ASN A 646 10.51 12.39 10.54
C ASN A 646 11.62 11.39 10.19
N SER A 647 12.71 11.38 10.99
CA SER A 647 13.86 10.50 10.74
C SER A 647 13.69 9.07 11.23
N TYR A 648 12.54 8.72 11.84
CA TYR A 648 12.16 7.32 12.09
C TYR A 648 11.41 6.73 10.90
N LEU A 649 10.54 7.53 10.26
CA LEU A 649 9.80 7.14 9.07
C LEU A 649 10.74 6.93 7.87
N SER A 650 11.49 7.98 7.52
CA SER A 650 12.35 8.06 6.34
C SER A 650 13.75 8.54 6.73
N HIS A 651 14.77 8.17 5.97
CA HIS A 651 16.13 8.65 6.22
C HIS A 651 16.31 10.08 5.66
N ALA A 652 15.93 11.07 6.45
CA ALA A 652 15.88 12.49 6.08
C ALA A 652 17.15 12.95 5.33
N GLY A 653 16.98 13.57 4.17
CA GLY A 653 18.08 14.03 3.32
C GLY A 653 18.74 12.95 2.44
N ARG A 654 18.03 11.84 2.13
CA ARG A 654 18.50 10.77 1.23
C ARG A 654 19.05 11.34 -0.09
N SER A 655 20.37 11.31 -0.17
CA SER A 655 21.21 11.76 -1.27
C SER A 655 22.37 10.78 -1.45
N GLY A 656 22.78 10.55 -2.69
CA GLY A 656 23.70 9.47 -3.07
C GLY A 656 23.08 8.50 -4.09
N ASP A 657 23.87 7.54 -4.57
CA ASP A 657 23.55 6.78 -5.79
C ASP A 657 22.58 5.59 -5.58
N THR A 658 22.02 5.48 -4.37
CA THR A 658 21.00 4.48 -4.00
C THR A 658 19.56 4.99 -4.19
N VAL A 659 19.35 6.26 -4.52
CA VAL A 659 18.04 6.92 -4.71
C VAL A 659 18.00 7.73 -6.01
N PRO A 660 16.81 8.00 -6.59
CA PRO A 660 16.67 8.89 -7.74
C PRO A 660 17.02 10.34 -7.39
N LYS A 661 17.44 11.13 -8.39
CA LYS A 661 17.87 12.53 -8.23
C LYS A 661 17.32 13.44 -9.34
N GLY A 662 17.15 14.74 -9.05
CA GLY A 662 16.78 15.73 -10.07
C GLY A 662 15.52 15.35 -10.85
N LEU A 663 15.55 15.50 -12.19
CA LEU A 663 14.37 15.30 -13.05
C LEU A 663 13.80 13.86 -13.00
N GLU A 664 14.63 12.83 -12.81
CA GLU A 664 14.10 11.46 -12.62
C GLU A 664 13.39 11.31 -11.26
N ARG A 665 13.85 11.98 -10.19
CA ARG A 665 13.13 12.04 -8.90
C ARG A 665 11.79 12.76 -9.06
N THR A 666 11.76 13.92 -9.71
CA THR A 666 10.51 14.65 -9.97
C THR A 666 9.51 13.83 -10.80
N ALA A 667 9.97 13.11 -11.82
CA ALA A 667 9.12 12.24 -12.64
C ALA A 667 8.59 11.02 -11.87
N ILE A 668 9.41 10.42 -10.99
CA ILE A 668 9.01 9.29 -10.15
C ILE A 668 8.05 9.73 -9.03
N ASN A 669 8.30 10.88 -8.39
CA ASN A 669 7.39 11.46 -7.39
C ASN A 669 6.00 11.72 -7.99
N LYS A 670 5.93 12.32 -9.19
CA LYS A 670 4.66 12.52 -9.91
C LYS A 670 3.95 11.20 -10.25
N ALA A 671 4.68 10.10 -10.42
CA ALA A 671 4.08 8.77 -10.61
C ALA A 671 3.57 8.17 -9.28
N PHE A 672 4.20 8.50 -8.14
CA PHE A 672 3.65 8.18 -6.81
C PHE A 672 2.42 9.04 -6.46
N ASP A 673 2.40 10.33 -6.83
CA ASP A 673 1.21 11.18 -6.68
C ASP A 673 -0.01 10.57 -7.38
N GLY A 674 0.18 10.08 -8.62
CA GLY A 674 -0.87 9.35 -9.34
C GLY A 674 -1.39 8.12 -8.60
N LEU A 675 -0.48 7.30 -8.03
CA LEU A 675 -0.87 6.15 -7.21
C LEU A 675 -1.62 6.57 -5.93
N VAL A 676 -1.25 7.68 -5.28
CA VAL A 676 -1.94 8.23 -4.11
C VAL A 676 -3.33 8.77 -4.48
N ASP A 677 -3.44 9.48 -5.60
CA ASP A 677 -4.71 9.95 -6.15
C ASP A 677 -5.63 8.80 -6.57
N THR A 678 -5.08 7.66 -7.01
CA THR A 678 -5.82 6.43 -7.29
C THR A 678 -6.24 5.67 -6.02
N ILE A 679 -5.40 5.60 -4.99
CA ILE A 679 -5.66 4.83 -3.77
C ILE A 679 -6.81 5.46 -2.97
N LYS A 680 -7.81 4.64 -2.64
CA LYS A 680 -8.97 4.94 -1.79
C LYS A 680 -9.15 3.79 -0.79
N THR A 681 -10.19 3.87 0.04
CA THR A 681 -10.38 2.95 1.18
C THR A 681 -11.84 2.56 1.39
N LYS A 682 -12.09 1.26 1.62
CA LYS A 682 -13.41 0.69 1.93
C LYS A 682 -13.32 -0.20 3.17
N GLU A 683 -14.44 -0.36 3.88
CA GLU A 683 -14.55 -1.35 4.95
C GLU A 683 -14.98 -2.71 4.40
N GLU A 684 -14.25 -3.77 4.75
CA GLU A 684 -14.58 -5.15 4.43
C GLU A 684 -14.25 -6.06 5.61
N SER A 685 -15.19 -6.91 6.03
CA SER A 685 -15.02 -7.84 7.16
C SER A 685 -14.57 -7.22 8.50
N GLY A 686 -14.67 -5.90 8.67
CA GLY A 686 -14.21 -5.17 9.86
C GLY A 686 -12.80 -4.58 9.74
N HIS A 687 -12.23 -4.52 8.53
CA HIS A 687 -10.93 -3.91 8.25
C HIS A 687 -11.00 -2.96 7.05
N THR A 688 -10.18 -1.90 7.09
CA THR A 688 -10.03 -0.99 5.96
C THR A 688 -9.12 -1.58 4.88
N VAL A 689 -9.67 -1.76 3.68
CA VAL A 689 -9.02 -2.28 2.48
C VAL A 689 -8.56 -1.11 1.59
N LEU A 690 -7.32 -1.14 1.11
CA LEU A 690 -6.90 -0.25 0.02
C LEU A 690 -7.51 -0.75 -1.29
N TYR A 691 -8.27 0.11 -1.96
CA TYR A 691 -8.93 -0.15 -3.25
C TYR A 691 -9.02 1.16 -4.05
N SER A 692 -9.40 1.12 -5.32
CA SER A 692 -9.82 2.32 -6.06
C SER A 692 -11.35 2.38 -6.18
N LEU A 693 -11.90 3.58 -6.32
CA LEU A 693 -13.32 3.82 -6.60
C LEU A 693 -13.62 3.73 -8.10
N GLU A 694 -14.82 3.29 -8.46
CA GLU A 694 -15.28 3.19 -9.87
C GLU A 694 -15.71 4.56 -10.44
N GLU A 695 -15.45 5.62 -9.68
CA GLU A 695 -16.06 6.93 -9.85
C GLU A 695 -15.50 7.69 -11.05
N GLN A 696 -14.18 7.68 -11.31
CA GLN A 696 -13.62 8.31 -12.52
C GLN A 696 -14.09 7.63 -13.81
N SER A 697 -14.21 6.30 -13.82
CA SER A 697 -14.82 5.55 -14.93
C SER A 697 -16.29 5.91 -15.14
N ASN A 698 -17.04 6.13 -14.06
CA ASN A 698 -18.44 6.58 -14.14
C ASN A 698 -18.54 8.03 -14.61
N VAL A 699 -17.70 8.97 -14.13
CA VAL A 699 -17.70 10.37 -14.60
C VAL A 699 -17.37 10.46 -16.09
N GLN A 700 -16.39 9.69 -16.58
CA GLN A 700 -16.08 9.63 -18.01
C GLN A 700 -17.26 9.04 -18.83
N THR A 701 -17.90 7.99 -18.32
CA THR A 701 -19.09 7.39 -18.95
C THR A 701 -20.30 8.34 -18.96
N GLU A 702 -20.52 9.09 -17.87
CA GLU A 702 -21.54 10.15 -17.77
C GLU A 702 -21.26 11.27 -18.77
N LYS A 703 -20.00 11.72 -18.88
CA LYS A 703 -19.54 12.75 -19.84
C LYS A 703 -19.70 12.31 -21.30
N GLU A 704 -19.37 11.08 -21.64
CA GLU A 704 -19.58 10.53 -22.98
C GLU A 704 -21.08 10.40 -23.31
N SER A 705 -21.87 9.92 -22.35
CA SER A 705 -23.34 9.80 -22.48
C SER A 705 -24.02 11.17 -22.65
N PHE A 706 -23.63 12.17 -21.85
CA PHE A 706 -24.14 13.53 -21.96
C PHE A 706 -23.65 14.23 -23.24
N GLY A 707 -22.39 14.04 -23.61
CA GLY A 707 -21.83 14.57 -24.86
C GLY A 707 -22.56 14.04 -26.09
N LYS A 708 -22.89 12.75 -26.13
CA LYS A 708 -23.73 12.18 -27.20
C LYS A 708 -25.15 12.78 -27.21
N GLN A 709 -25.79 12.92 -26.05
CA GLN A 709 -27.12 13.55 -25.97
C GLN A 709 -27.11 15.00 -26.48
N LEU A 710 -26.01 15.74 -26.23
CA LEU A 710 -25.79 17.08 -26.75
C LEU A 710 -25.64 17.09 -28.27
N ASP A 711 -24.85 16.16 -28.83
CA ASP A 711 -24.66 16.03 -30.28
C ASP A 711 -25.96 15.59 -31.00
N ASP A 712 -26.75 14.70 -30.39
CA ASP A 712 -28.09 14.30 -30.89
C ASP A 712 -29.14 15.42 -30.72
N PHE A 713 -28.98 16.34 -29.75
CA PHE A 713 -29.76 17.58 -29.66
C PHE A 713 -29.39 18.57 -30.77
N GLN A 714 -28.11 18.87 -30.97
CA GLN A 714 -27.64 19.79 -32.01
C GLN A 714 -27.95 19.31 -33.43
N THR A 715 -27.93 17.99 -33.66
CA THR A 715 -28.32 17.39 -34.95
C THR A 715 -29.83 17.16 -35.11
N GLY A 716 -30.65 17.64 -34.17
CA GLY A 716 -32.12 17.59 -34.26
C GLY A 716 -32.75 16.19 -34.13
N LYS A 717 -32.01 15.22 -33.59
CA LYS A 717 -32.46 13.82 -33.41
C LYS A 717 -33.19 13.58 -32.09
N LEU A 718 -32.90 14.36 -31.05
CA LEU A 718 -33.63 14.32 -29.77
C LEU A 718 -35.07 14.83 -29.97
N LYS A 719 -36.07 14.25 -29.29
CA LYS A 719 -37.45 14.70 -29.45
C LYS A 719 -37.70 15.99 -28.67
N SER A 720 -38.52 16.88 -29.23
CA SER A 720 -38.87 18.16 -28.61
C SER A 720 -39.47 17.96 -27.21
N GLY A 721 -38.85 18.56 -26.19
CA GLY A 721 -39.35 18.55 -24.80
C GLY A 721 -38.92 17.35 -23.94
N GLU A 722 -37.93 16.58 -24.37
CA GLU A 722 -37.16 15.62 -23.53
C GLU A 722 -36.02 16.37 -22.80
N SER A 723 -35.80 16.11 -21.52
CA SER A 723 -34.66 16.64 -20.76
C SER A 723 -33.42 15.74 -20.96
N LEU A 724 -32.23 16.31 -21.05
CA LEU A 724 -30.97 15.56 -21.14
C LEU A 724 -30.47 15.22 -19.72
N THR A 725 -29.89 14.05 -19.54
CA THR A 725 -29.22 13.63 -18.29
C THR A 725 -27.73 13.93 -18.37
N VAL A 726 -27.23 14.69 -17.40
CA VAL A 726 -25.84 15.20 -17.32
C VAL A 726 -24.94 14.26 -16.51
N GLY A 727 -25.53 13.57 -15.52
CA GLY A 727 -24.84 12.61 -14.64
C GLY A 727 -25.69 12.26 -13.41
N SER A 728 -25.12 11.48 -12.50
CA SER A 728 -25.59 11.29 -11.13
C SER A 728 -25.38 12.56 -10.28
N THR A 729 -25.79 12.55 -9.00
CA THR A 729 -25.52 13.68 -8.11
C THR A 729 -24.15 13.54 -7.43
N PRO A 730 -23.22 14.51 -7.65
CA PRO A 730 -21.88 14.49 -7.06
C PRO A 730 -21.85 14.48 -5.54
N ARG A 731 -20.82 13.85 -4.97
CA ARG A 731 -20.55 13.84 -3.52
C ARG A 731 -20.54 15.24 -2.90
N VAL A 732 -19.99 16.23 -3.60
CA VAL A 732 -19.95 17.62 -3.15
C VAL A 732 -21.35 18.23 -3.00
N LEU A 733 -22.31 17.88 -3.88
CA LEU A 733 -23.70 18.33 -3.75
C LEU A 733 -24.47 17.52 -2.71
N THR A 734 -24.26 16.20 -2.64
CA THR A 734 -24.86 15.33 -1.61
C THR A 734 -24.43 15.76 -0.20
N ALA A 735 -23.15 16.10 -0.02
CA ALA A 735 -22.62 16.67 1.23
C ALA A 735 -23.23 18.04 1.59
N LEU A 736 -23.80 18.74 0.61
CA LEU A 736 -24.49 20.03 0.74
C LEU A 736 -26.03 19.90 0.80
N GLY A 737 -26.54 18.67 0.97
CA GLY A 737 -27.97 18.39 1.17
C GLY A 737 -28.76 18.07 -0.10
N ALA A 738 -28.11 17.85 -1.24
CA ALA A 738 -28.79 17.33 -2.43
C ALA A 738 -29.19 15.86 -2.23
N GLU A 739 -30.40 15.50 -2.65
CA GLU A 739 -30.83 14.10 -2.74
C GLU A 739 -30.12 13.38 -3.90
N GLN A 740 -29.95 12.06 -3.78
CA GLN A 740 -29.35 11.23 -4.84
C GLN A 740 -30.33 11.00 -5.99
N LEU A 741 -30.45 12.04 -6.82
CA LEU A 741 -31.30 12.11 -8.01
C LEU A 741 -30.43 12.27 -9.26
N PRO A 742 -30.93 11.99 -10.48
CA PRO A 742 -30.20 12.37 -11.70
C PRO A 742 -30.11 13.89 -11.82
N ILE A 743 -28.97 14.39 -12.31
CA ILE A 743 -28.82 15.78 -12.74
C ILE A 743 -29.28 15.88 -14.19
N THR A 744 -30.22 16.79 -14.47
CA THR A 744 -30.80 16.99 -15.81
C THR A 744 -30.70 18.45 -16.28
N ILE A 745 -30.83 18.66 -17.59
CA ILE A 745 -30.96 19.98 -18.21
C ILE A 745 -32.03 19.96 -19.31
N ASP A 746 -32.87 21.00 -19.36
CA ASP A 746 -33.93 21.12 -20.37
C ASP A 746 -33.40 21.73 -21.68
N GLN A 747 -33.90 21.26 -22.82
CA GLN A 747 -33.58 21.81 -24.17
C GLN A 747 -33.77 23.33 -24.27
N ASN A 748 -34.77 23.88 -23.57
CA ASN A 748 -35.05 25.32 -23.53
C ASN A 748 -34.12 26.10 -22.59
N THR A 749 -33.35 25.43 -21.73
CA THR A 749 -32.22 26.01 -21.01
C THR A 749 -30.97 25.89 -21.87
N LEU A 750 -30.72 24.70 -22.42
CA LEU A 750 -29.56 24.38 -23.25
C LEU A 750 -29.43 25.31 -24.47
N ARG A 751 -30.53 25.61 -25.17
CA ARG A 751 -30.55 26.59 -26.27
C ARG A 751 -30.09 27.99 -25.84
N LYS A 752 -30.45 28.44 -24.63
CA LYS A 752 -30.03 29.75 -24.09
C LYS A 752 -28.54 29.74 -23.68
N VAL A 753 -28.03 28.59 -23.27
CA VAL A 753 -26.61 28.38 -22.94
C VAL A 753 -25.75 28.45 -24.20
N LEU A 754 -26.14 27.76 -25.27
CA LEU A 754 -25.40 27.68 -26.54
C LEU A 754 -25.59 28.92 -27.43
N GLU A 755 -26.84 29.41 -27.56
CA GLU A 755 -27.26 30.37 -28.58
C GLU A 755 -27.81 31.67 -27.95
N ASP A 756 -28.99 31.64 -27.32
CA ASP A 756 -29.79 32.86 -27.10
C ASP A 756 -29.21 33.87 -26.11
N LYS A 757 -28.33 33.44 -25.17
CA LYS A 757 -27.93 34.28 -24.01
C LYS A 757 -26.48 34.17 -23.54
N HIS A 758 -25.81 33.03 -23.71
CA HIS A 758 -24.50 32.79 -23.09
C HIS A 758 -23.39 32.34 -24.04
N GLY A 759 -23.70 31.95 -25.29
CA GLY A 759 -22.71 31.72 -26.35
C GLY A 759 -21.70 30.59 -26.09
N LEU A 760 -21.94 29.73 -25.09
CA LEU A 760 -20.96 28.73 -24.68
C LEU A 760 -20.82 27.62 -25.73
N SER A 761 -19.59 27.25 -26.08
CA SER A 761 -19.36 26.19 -27.05
C SER A 761 -19.84 24.82 -26.54
N PRO A 762 -20.33 23.93 -27.42
CA PRO A 762 -20.76 22.60 -27.02
C PRO A 762 -19.70 21.82 -26.26
N ASP A 763 -18.44 21.87 -26.69
CA ASP A 763 -17.34 21.15 -26.05
C ASP A 763 -16.98 21.68 -24.67
N LEU A 764 -17.28 22.96 -24.36
CA LEU A 764 -17.21 23.50 -23.00
C LEU A 764 -18.38 22.97 -22.16
N VAL A 765 -19.59 22.90 -22.72
CA VAL A 765 -20.76 22.32 -22.04
C VAL A 765 -20.57 20.82 -21.74
N LYS A 766 -19.88 20.06 -22.61
CA LYS A 766 -19.54 18.64 -22.38
C LYS A 766 -18.65 18.41 -21.14
N GLN A 767 -17.87 19.40 -20.72
CA GLN A 767 -16.99 19.31 -19.53
C GLN A 767 -17.72 19.60 -18.21
N ILE A 768 -18.99 20.01 -18.25
CA ILE A 768 -19.76 20.38 -17.04
C ILE A 768 -19.96 19.18 -16.11
N THR A 769 -20.06 17.95 -16.62
CA THR A 769 -20.17 16.74 -15.79
C THR A 769 -18.96 16.60 -14.83
N GLU A 770 -17.73 16.72 -15.34
CA GLU A 770 -16.50 16.65 -14.51
C GLU A 770 -16.45 17.80 -13.48
N GLN A 771 -16.80 19.00 -13.93
CA GLN A 771 -16.74 20.22 -13.12
C GLN A 771 -17.82 20.28 -12.03
N LEU A 772 -18.89 19.49 -12.15
CA LEU A 772 -19.86 19.27 -11.07
C LEU A 772 -19.32 18.27 -10.02
N HIS A 773 -18.46 17.34 -10.41
CA HIS A 773 -17.85 16.35 -9.50
C HIS A 773 -16.66 16.89 -8.71
N ASP A 774 -15.79 17.72 -9.29
CA ASP A 774 -14.66 18.37 -8.60
C ASP A 774 -14.56 19.91 -8.85
N PRO A 775 -15.50 20.70 -8.29
CA PRO A 775 -15.54 22.15 -8.46
C PRO A 775 -14.51 22.90 -7.60
N ILE A 776 -14.25 24.17 -7.95
CA ILE A 776 -13.45 25.09 -7.12
C ILE A 776 -14.17 25.39 -5.80
N MET A 777 -15.43 25.81 -5.91
CA MET A 777 -16.27 26.26 -4.79
C MET A 777 -17.75 25.99 -5.09
N VAL A 778 -18.57 25.88 -4.04
CA VAL A 778 -20.04 25.87 -4.16
C VAL A 778 -20.66 26.85 -3.17
N PHE A 779 -21.62 27.63 -3.65
CA PHE A 779 -22.34 28.67 -2.92
C PHE A 779 -23.84 28.35 -2.84
N ASP A 780 -24.54 28.85 -1.84
CA ASP A 780 -25.99 29.04 -1.92
C ASP A 780 -26.33 30.17 -2.92
N SER A 781 -27.42 30.02 -3.67
CA SER A 781 -27.86 31.06 -4.60
C SER A 781 -28.40 32.29 -3.89
N ALA A 782 -27.82 33.46 -4.19
CA ALA A 782 -28.25 34.76 -3.66
C ALA A 782 -29.69 35.18 -4.09
N THR A 783 -30.27 34.50 -5.08
CA THR A 783 -31.53 34.93 -5.75
C THR A 783 -32.61 33.84 -5.85
N GLN A 784 -32.31 32.60 -5.46
CA GLN A 784 -33.26 31.49 -5.47
C GLN A 784 -33.06 30.60 -4.24
N PRO A 785 -34.09 30.36 -3.41
CA PRO A 785 -34.03 29.35 -2.36
C PRO A 785 -33.64 27.97 -2.88
N ASP A 786 -33.07 27.16 -1.99
CA ASP A 786 -32.78 25.72 -2.20
C ASP A 786 -31.98 25.38 -3.46
N SER A 787 -31.30 26.39 -4.01
CA SER A 787 -30.52 26.33 -5.24
C SER A 787 -29.04 26.58 -4.94
N LYS A 788 -28.15 25.86 -5.62
CA LYS A 788 -26.69 25.93 -5.45
C LYS A 788 -26.05 26.54 -6.69
N VAL A 789 -24.99 27.31 -6.51
CA VAL A 789 -24.15 27.84 -7.59
C VAL A 789 -22.76 27.21 -7.48
N VAL A 790 -22.43 26.39 -8.46
CA VAL A 790 -21.15 25.68 -8.58
C VAL A 790 -20.18 26.52 -9.41
N MET A 791 -18.97 26.72 -8.91
CA MET A 791 -17.91 27.48 -9.57
C MET A 791 -16.88 26.53 -10.17
N THR A 792 -16.65 26.66 -11.48
CA THR A 792 -15.84 25.74 -12.28
C THR A 792 -14.49 26.36 -12.64
N GLU A 793 -13.55 25.53 -13.11
CA GLU A 793 -12.28 25.96 -13.70
C GLU A 793 -12.43 26.43 -15.16
N LEU A 794 -13.60 26.20 -15.78
CA LEU A 794 -13.86 26.58 -17.15
C LEU A 794 -13.98 28.10 -17.29
N THR A 795 -13.42 28.63 -18.37
CA THR A 795 -13.52 30.05 -18.73
C THR A 795 -14.01 30.23 -20.16
N HIS A 796 -14.72 31.33 -20.41
CA HIS A 796 -15.18 31.75 -21.72
C HIS A 796 -15.10 33.28 -21.79
N ASP A 797 -14.51 33.83 -22.85
CA ASP A 797 -14.10 35.24 -22.95
C ASP A 797 -13.33 35.75 -21.72
N GLY A 798 -12.46 34.90 -21.16
CA GLY A 798 -11.70 35.16 -19.94
C GLY A 798 -12.53 35.17 -18.64
N LYS A 799 -13.86 35.12 -18.71
CA LYS A 799 -14.78 35.11 -17.55
C LYS A 799 -14.93 33.69 -16.99
N THR A 800 -15.05 33.57 -15.67
CA THR A 800 -15.26 32.27 -14.99
C THR A 800 -16.68 31.76 -15.23
N VAL A 801 -16.84 30.48 -15.58
CA VAL A 801 -18.13 29.81 -15.81
C VAL A 801 -18.70 29.27 -14.49
N VAL A 802 -20.02 29.37 -14.32
CA VAL A 802 -20.76 28.85 -13.16
C VAL A 802 -21.99 28.06 -13.60
N VAL A 803 -22.38 27.09 -12.78
CA VAL A 803 -23.56 26.24 -12.98
C VAL A 803 -24.56 26.50 -11.85
N ALA A 804 -25.80 26.83 -12.20
CA ALA A 804 -26.89 26.97 -11.25
C ALA A 804 -27.73 25.69 -11.21
N VAL A 805 -27.72 24.99 -10.07
CA VAL A 805 -28.44 23.73 -9.86
C VAL A 805 -29.57 23.95 -8.85
N HIS A 806 -30.80 23.68 -9.26
CA HIS A 806 -31.97 23.64 -8.38
C HIS A 806 -32.10 22.21 -7.84
N LEU A 807 -32.19 22.05 -6.52
CA LEU A 807 -32.24 20.72 -5.88
C LEU A 807 -33.69 20.22 -5.80
N SER A 808 -33.87 18.89 -5.92
CA SER A 808 -35.15 18.17 -5.76
C SER A 808 -36.34 18.83 -6.48
N LYS A 809 -36.14 19.26 -7.74
CA LYS A 809 -37.15 19.92 -8.56
C LYS A 809 -38.10 18.91 -9.20
N GLU A 810 -39.41 19.13 -9.02
CA GLU A 810 -40.45 18.35 -9.69
C GLU A 810 -40.54 18.69 -11.20
N LYS A 811 -40.51 17.65 -12.05
CA LYS A 811 -40.75 17.71 -13.50
C LYS A 811 -41.70 16.59 -13.92
N LYS A 812 -42.94 16.95 -14.29
CA LYS A 812 -44.02 16.06 -14.78
C LYS A 812 -44.41 14.94 -13.79
N HIS A 813 -43.61 13.88 -13.70
CA HIS A 813 -43.83 12.70 -12.86
C HIS A 813 -42.54 12.23 -12.14
N HIS A 814 -41.47 13.04 -12.18
CA HIS A 814 -40.18 12.71 -11.58
C HIS A 814 -39.65 13.91 -10.78
N ILE A 815 -38.86 13.64 -9.74
CA ILE A 815 -38.11 14.64 -8.99
C ILE A 815 -36.65 14.50 -9.41
N VAL A 816 -36.00 15.61 -9.78
CA VAL A 816 -34.64 15.63 -10.34
C VAL A 816 -33.83 16.79 -9.78
N ASN A 817 -32.51 16.70 -9.80
CA ASN A 817 -31.66 17.87 -9.65
C ASN A 817 -31.55 18.53 -11.04
N ASP A 818 -31.80 19.83 -11.14
CA ASP A 818 -32.01 20.52 -12.42
C ASP A 818 -31.02 21.66 -12.65
N ILE A 819 -30.29 21.62 -13.76
CA ILE A 819 -29.44 22.72 -14.19
C ILE A 819 -30.32 23.81 -14.79
N ALA A 820 -30.58 24.84 -13.98
CA ALA A 820 -31.40 25.98 -14.37
C ALA A 820 -30.67 26.97 -15.28
N SER A 821 -29.33 27.02 -15.21
CA SER A 821 -28.48 27.79 -16.14
C SER A 821 -27.00 27.37 -16.06
N ILE A 822 -26.26 27.55 -17.15
CA ILE A 822 -24.80 27.52 -17.22
C ILE A 822 -24.37 28.84 -17.88
N TYR A 823 -23.55 29.65 -17.21
CA TYR A 823 -23.27 31.02 -17.66
C TYR A 823 -21.96 31.57 -17.08
N THR A 824 -21.41 32.62 -17.69
CA THR A 824 -20.21 33.33 -17.20
C THR A 824 -20.54 34.40 -16.16
N LYS A 825 -19.56 34.77 -15.33
CA LYS A 825 -19.63 35.96 -14.45
C LYS A 825 -18.76 37.09 -14.99
N ASP A 826 -19.36 38.25 -15.25
CA ASP A 826 -18.69 39.43 -15.82
C ASP A 826 -17.68 40.12 -14.88
N ASN A 827 -17.66 39.76 -13.60
CA ASN A 827 -16.80 40.36 -12.59
C ASN A 827 -16.42 39.33 -11.52
N ASP A 828 -15.20 38.80 -11.59
CA ASP A 828 -14.69 37.78 -10.66
C ASP A 828 -14.64 38.26 -9.18
N LYS A 829 -14.71 39.58 -8.92
CA LYS A 829 -14.86 40.10 -7.53
C LYS A 829 -16.20 39.70 -6.88
N ILE A 830 -17.18 39.25 -7.67
CA ILE A 830 -18.45 38.72 -7.15
C ILE A 830 -18.24 37.52 -6.23
N PHE A 831 -17.22 36.68 -6.49
CA PHE A 831 -16.94 35.51 -5.66
C PHE A 831 -16.37 35.90 -4.30
N GLY A 832 -15.47 36.90 -4.24
CA GLY A 832 -15.04 37.50 -2.98
C GLY A 832 -16.23 38.04 -2.18
N LYS A 833 -17.10 38.82 -2.83
CA LYS A 833 -18.35 39.30 -2.19
C LYS A 833 -19.25 38.15 -1.72
N TRP A 834 -19.42 37.06 -2.47
CA TRP A 834 -20.23 35.91 -2.04
C TRP A 834 -19.61 35.12 -0.90
N ILE A 835 -18.27 35.15 -0.77
CA ILE A 835 -17.58 34.66 0.43
C ILE A 835 -17.95 35.56 1.60
N ASP A 836 -17.87 36.89 1.48
CA ASP A 836 -18.15 37.86 2.55
C ASP A 836 -19.65 37.96 2.95
N ASP A 837 -20.57 37.86 1.99
CA ASP A 837 -22.03 37.83 2.15
C ASP A 837 -22.51 36.52 2.83
N GLY A 838 -21.63 35.54 3.05
CA GLY A 838 -21.94 34.30 3.77
C GLY A 838 -22.60 33.21 2.94
N LEU A 839 -22.41 33.21 1.62
CA LEU A 839 -23.01 32.23 0.71
C LEU A 839 -22.15 30.98 0.49
N LEU A 840 -20.84 31.03 0.78
CA LEU A 840 -19.92 29.90 0.60
C LEU A 840 -20.33 28.67 1.42
N ARG A 841 -20.30 27.49 0.81
CA ARG A 841 -20.61 26.20 1.47
C ARG A 841 -19.58 25.11 1.24
N TYR A 842 -18.94 25.07 0.07
CA TYR A 842 -17.80 24.18 -0.21
C TYR A 842 -16.63 24.94 -0.84
N MET A 843 -15.39 24.57 -0.52
CA MET A 843 -14.17 25.10 -1.13
C MET A 843 -13.08 24.03 -1.24
N ASN A 844 -12.62 23.74 -2.46
CA ASN A 844 -11.38 23.00 -2.72
C ASN A 844 -10.20 23.96 -2.48
N LYS A 845 -9.43 23.75 -1.40
CA LYS A 845 -8.39 24.70 -0.93
C LYS A 845 -7.30 24.96 -1.96
N LYS A 846 -6.92 23.95 -2.75
CA LYS A 846 -5.88 24.07 -3.78
C LYS A 846 -6.39 24.89 -4.96
N LYS A 847 -7.46 24.43 -5.62
CA LYS A 847 -8.07 25.11 -6.77
C LYS A 847 -8.46 26.55 -6.45
N SER A 848 -9.02 26.81 -5.26
CA SER A 848 -9.39 28.17 -4.87
C SER A 848 -8.17 29.09 -4.78
N ARG A 849 -7.05 28.62 -4.19
CA ARG A 849 -5.83 29.42 -4.06
C ARG A 849 -5.23 29.75 -5.44
N GLU A 850 -5.13 28.76 -6.30
CA GLU A 850 -4.57 28.89 -7.66
C GLU A 850 -5.42 29.82 -8.53
N TRP A 851 -6.75 29.72 -8.46
CA TRP A 851 -7.67 30.63 -9.14
C TRP A 851 -7.57 32.07 -8.62
N PHE A 852 -7.54 32.29 -7.29
CA PHE A 852 -7.39 33.66 -6.75
C PHE A 852 -6.04 34.30 -7.16
N GLN A 853 -4.96 33.51 -7.16
CA GLN A 853 -3.64 33.95 -7.60
C GLN A 853 -3.61 34.35 -9.09
N THR A 854 -4.15 33.51 -9.98
CA THR A 854 -4.18 33.80 -11.44
C THR A 854 -5.08 34.99 -11.79
N ARG A 855 -6.08 35.31 -10.98
CA ARG A 855 -6.91 36.52 -11.12
C ARG A 855 -6.31 37.79 -10.49
N GLY A 856 -5.15 37.71 -9.83
CA GLY A 856 -4.56 38.83 -9.10
C GLY A 856 -5.42 39.31 -7.92
N LEU A 857 -6.29 38.44 -7.39
CA LEU A 857 -7.20 38.74 -6.29
C LEU A 857 -6.63 38.20 -4.97
N GLN A 858 -6.71 39.00 -3.91
CA GLN A 858 -6.39 38.51 -2.57
C GLN A 858 -7.49 37.55 -2.11
N LEU A 859 -7.13 36.29 -1.82
CA LEU A 859 -8.02 35.32 -1.18
C LEU A 859 -8.47 35.87 0.20
N PRO A 860 -9.78 36.02 0.46
CA PRO A 860 -10.26 36.47 1.77
C PRO A 860 -9.81 35.53 2.88
N LYS A 861 -9.41 36.09 4.03
CA LYS A 861 -9.12 35.29 5.23
C LYS A 861 -10.42 34.71 5.79
N VAL A 862 -10.75 33.49 5.37
CA VAL A 862 -11.94 32.74 5.82
C VAL A 862 -12.01 32.68 7.35
N GLU A 863 -10.88 32.55 8.04
CA GLU A 863 -10.77 32.57 9.51
C GLU A 863 -11.24 33.87 10.17
N THR A 864 -11.08 35.03 9.52
CA THR A 864 -11.63 36.29 10.03
C THR A 864 -13.12 36.46 9.73
N ALA A 865 -13.62 35.88 8.64
CA ALA A 865 -15.06 35.84 8.36
C ALA A 865 -15.82 34.94 9.36
N ILE A 866 -15.23 33.81 9.76
CA ILE A 866 -15.82 32.83 10.69
C ILE A 866 -16.35 33.45 12.00
N ARG A 867 -15.80 34.58 12.47
CA ARG A 867 -16.29 35.28 13.67
C ARG A 867 -17.76 35.75 13.62
N GLY A 868 -18.41 35.78 12.45
CA GLY A 868 -19.83 36.10 12.31
C GLY A 868 -20.74 34.94 11.87
N TYR A 869 -20.19 33.75 11.58
CA TYR A 869 -20.84 32.79 10.69
C TYR A 869 -21.61 31.69 11.43
N ARG A 870 -22.84 31.42 10.99
CA ARG A 870 -23.74 30.39 11.57
C ARG A 870 -23.74 29.06 10.80
N SER A 871 -23.11 29.00 9.62
CA SER A 871 -23.05 27.82 8.75
C SER A 871 -21.63 27.30 8.62
N LYS A 872 -21.44 25.97 8.75
CA LYS A 872 -20.13 25.31 8.56
C LYS A 872 -19.83 25.17 7.07
N ILE A 873 -18.66 25.67 6.64
CA ILE A 873 -18.08 25.40 5.31
C ILE A 873 -17.47 23.99 5.30
N ILE A 874 -17.62 23.29 4.18
CA ILE A 874 -17.02 21.98 3.89
C ILE A 874 -15.77 22.20 3.03
N TYR A 875 -14.68 21.49 3.32
CA TYR A 875 -13.49 21.46 2.47
C TYR A 875 -13.33 20.11 1.77
N ASP A 876 -12.44 20.04 0.79
CA ASP A 876 -12.01 18.81 0.10
C ASP A 876 -11.80 17.61 1.05
N TYR A 877 -10.94 17.75 2.07
CA TYR A 877 -10.72 16.70 3.10
C TYR A 877 -11.94 16.40 4.00
N ASP A 878 -12.93 17.30 4.11
CA ASP A 878 -14.15 17.00 4.88
C ASP A 878 -15.07 16.03 4.11
N LEU A 879 -14.99 15.99 2.77
CA LEU A 879 -15.65 14.96 1.97
C LEU A 879 -15.04 13.58 2.26
N VAL A 880 -13.71 13.50 2.43
CA VAL A 880 -13.01 12.28 2.85
C VAL A 880 -13.38 11.90 4.29
N LYS A 881 -13.37 12.84 5.23
CA LYS A 881 -13.71 12.56 6.64
C LYS A 881 -15.17 12.11 6.84
N ARG A 882 -16.11 12.60 6.02
CA ARG A 882 -17.51 12.14 6.02
C ARG A 882 -17.72 10.72 5.47
N GLN A 883 -16.71 10.12 4.83
CA GLN A 883 -16.72 8.69 4.48
C GLN A 883 -16.48 7.80 5.73
N TYR A 884 -15.83 8.33 6.77
CA TYR A 884 -15.44 7.59 7.98
C TYR A 884 -16.20 7.99 9.26
N SER A 885 -17.19 8.89 9.16
CA SER A 885 -18.21 9.06 10.19
C SER A 885 -19.19 7.88 10.16
N PHE A 886 -18.76 6.75 10.74
CA PHE A 886 -19.50 5.50 11.02
C PHE A 886 -20.75 5.26 10.16
N GLN A 887 -20.57 4.70 8.95
CA GLN A 887 -21.68 4.12 8.21
C GLN A 887 -22.09 2.79 8.88
N PRO A 888 -23.36 2.60 9.31
CA PRO A 888 -23.84 1.29 9.72
C PRO A 888 -23.82 0.31 8.55
N SER A 889 -23.54 -0.96 8.81
CA SER A 889 -23.53 -2.02 7.79
C SER A 889 -24.89 -2.13 7.08
N GLY A 890 -24.85 -2.42 5.77
CA GLY A 890 -25.98 -2.30 4.84
C GLY A 890 -27.11 -3.34 4.98
N GLN A 891 -27.76 -3.41 6.15
CA GLN A 891 -29.07 -4.04 6.36
C GLN A 891 -29.92 -3.16 7.27
N PRO A 892 -31.14 -2.75 6.88
CA PRO A 892 -31.99 -1.91 7.72
C PRO A 892 -32.47 -2.67 8.96
N TYR A 893 -32.21 -2.09 10.13
CA TYR A 893 -32.51 -2.71 11.43
C TYR A 893 -34.02 -2.67 11.72
N ARG A 894 -34.74 -3.73 11.35
CA ARG A 894 -36.16 -3.91 11.71
C ARG A 894 -36.29 -4.36 13.17
N LEU A 895 -36.98 -3.56 13.98
CA LEU A 895 -37.42 -3.99 15.31
C LEU A 895 -38.56 -5.00 15.17
N GLY A 896 -38.44 -6.16 15.83
CA GLY A 896 -39.56 -7.09 16.01
C GLY A 896 -40.70 -6.45 16.82
N ALA A 897 -41.90 -7.03 16.80
CA ALA A 897 -43.15 -6.36 17.21
C ALA A 897 -43.28 -5.91 18.68
N VAL A 898 -42.30 -6.19 19.55
CA VAL A 898 -42.40 -5.93 21.01
C VAL A 898 -42.28 -4.44 21.38
N PRO A 899 -41.25 -3.66 20.96
CA PRO A 899 -41.10 -2.26 21.38
C PRO A 899 -42.23 -1.35 20.85
N LEU A 900 -42.93 -1.79 19.80
CA LEU A 900 -44.03 -1.08 19.17
C LEU A 900 -45.20 -0.89 20.16
N ARG A 901 -45.59 -1.95 20.88
CA ARG A 901 -46.67 -1.89 21.89
C ARG A 901 -46.30 -0.98 23.07
N ASP A 902 -45.05 -1.03 23.52
CA ASP A 902 -44.58 -0.22 24.65
C ASP A 902 -44.44 1.26 24.27
N MET A 903 -44.00 1.58 23.05
CA MET A 903 -44.00 2.95 22.52
C MET A 903 -45.42 3.51 22.41
N VAL A 904 -46.38 2.72 21.90
CA VAL A 904 -47.80 3.12 21.78
C VAL A 904 -48.45 3.33 23.16
N ARG A 905 -48.21 2.44 24.14
CA ARG A 905 -48.69 2.63 25.52
C ARG A 905 -48.09 3.87 26.19
N HIS A 906 -46.80 4.16 25.98
CA HIS A 906 -46.19 5.40 26.47
C HIS A 906 -46.79 6.66 25.83
N LEU A 907 -47.06 6.65 24.52
CA LEU A 907 -47.71 7.78 23.82
C LEU A 907 -49.08 8.11 24.43
N ALA A 908 -49.95 7.12 24.63
CA ALA A 908 -51.25 7.35 25.25
C ALA A 908 -51.13 7.84 26.71
N GLY A 909 -50.16 7.36 27.48
CA GLY A 909 -49.86 7.85 28.83
C GLY A 909 -49.39 9.31 28.89
N ILE A 910 -48.93 9.89 27.77
CA ILE A 910 -48.50 11.29 27.66
C ILE A 910 -49.64 12.20 27.17
N ILE A 911 -50.51 11.70 26.29
CA ILE A 911 -51.47 12.51 25.53
C ILE A 911 -52.86 12.39 26.15
N LYS A 912 -53.17 13.31 27.09
CA LYS A 912 -54.35 13.23 27.97
C LYS A 912 -55.68 13.04 27.22
N GLY A 913 -56.16 11.79 27.19
CA GLY A 913 -57.44 11.37 26.62
C GLY A 913 -57.36 10.82 25.19
N ILE A 914 -56.18 10.34 24.75
CA ILE A 914 -56.08 9.23 23.80
C ILE A 914 -56.25 7.91 24.58
N SER A 915 -56.79 6.87 23.95
CA SER A 915 -56.75 5.48 24.45
C SER A 915 -56.02 4.54 23.49
N VAL A 916 -55.65 3.35 23.99
CA VAL A 916 -55.10 2.26 23.17
C VAL A 916 -56.04 1.07 23.26
N GLU A 917 -56.40 0.51 22.11
CA GLU A 917 -57.18 -0.73 22.01
C GLU A 917 -56.33 -1.79 21.28
N GLU A 918 -56.32 -3.03 21.76
CA GLU A 918 -55.78 -4.14 20.96
C GLU A 918 -56.88 -4.71 20.08
N ARG A 919 -56.71 -4.62 18.76
CA ARG A 919 -57.63 -5.19 17.76
C ARG A 919 -56.84 -6.13 16.87
N ASN A 920 -57.30 -7.38 16.73
CA ASN A 920 -56.62 -8.46 16.00
C ASN A 920 -55.15 -8.73 16.43
N GLY A 921 -54.78 -8.40 17.67
CA GLY A 921 -53.42 -8.54 18.19
C GLY A 921 -52.51 -7.33 17.94
N ASP A 922 -53.03 -6.24 17.40
CA ASP A 922 -52.28 -5.02 17.10
C ASP A 922 -52.77 -3.81 17.92
N PRO A 923 -51.86 -2.92 18.38
CA PRO A 923 -52.23 -1.76 19.19
C PRO A 923 -52.70 -0.57 18.32
N TRP A 924 -53.97 -0.20 18.45
CA TRP A 924 -54.57 0.96 17.80
C TRP A 924 -54.67 2.15 18.75
N ILE A 925 -54.25 3.33 18.28
CA ILE A 925 -54.36 4.62 18.97
C ILE A 925 -55.72 5.22 18.62
N VAL A 926 -56.64 5.22 19.59
CA VAL A 926 -57.96 5.85 19.43
C VAL A 926 -57.84 7.32 19.83
N THR A 927 -58.01 8.20 18.86
CA THR A 927 -57.90 9.65 19.04
C THR A 927 -59.20 10.26 19.59
N LYS A 928 -59.10 11.44 20.22
CA LYS A 928 -60.28 12.23 20.65
C LYS A 928 -61.25 12.59 19.52
N SER A 929 -60.79 12.50 18.29
CA SER A 929 -61.53 12.78 17.05
C SER A 929 -62.42 11.62 16.60
N GLY A 930 -62.31 10.44 17.21
CA GLY A 930 -62.94 9.21 16.72
C GLY A 930 -62.24 8.65 15.47
N HIS A 931 -60.92 8.86 15.35
CA HIS A 931 -60.08 8.25 14.32
C HIS A 931 -59.13 7.24 14.96
N ASP A 932 -59.00 6.08 14.35
CA ASP A 932 -58.11 5.01 14.80
C ASP A 932 -56.80 5.07 14.00
N VAL A 933 -55.66 5.17 14.68
CA VAL A 933 -54.35 5.27 14.03
C VAL A 933 -53.45 4.14 14.50
N ARG A 934 -52.81 3.43 13.58
CA ARG A 934 -51.88 2.35 13.89
C ARG A 934 -50.46 2.75 13.50
N ILE A 935 -49.48 2.40 14.34
CA ILE A 935 -48.08 2.36 13.92
C ILE A 935 -47.81 0.93 13.41
N MET A 936 -47.33 0.80 12.18
CA MET A 936 -47.16 -0.47 11.46
C MET A 936 -45.80 -1.10 11.76
N GLU A 937 -44.72 -0.35 11.54
CA GLU A 937 -43.34 -0.78 11.81
C GLU A 937 -42.43 0.43 12.11
N VAL A 938 -41.24 0.16 12.65
CA VAL A 938 -40.13 1.11 12.65
C VAL A 938 -39.23 0.75 11.48
N ALA A 939 -39.36 1.48 10.36
CA ALA A 939 -38.73 1.14 9.09
C ALA A 939 -37.20 1.36 9.07
N ALA A 940 -36.68 2.26 9.92
CA ALA A 940 -35.24 2.46 10.10
C ALA A 940 -34.91 3.15 11.44
N ILE A 941 -33.78 2.80 12.04
CA ILE A 941 -33.11 3.54 13.12
C ILE A 941 -31.63 3.67 12.77
N ASN A 942 -31.18 4.89 12.49
CA ASN A 942 -29.80 5.27 12.29
C ASN A 942 -29.44 6.41 13.28
N PRO A 943 -28.15 6.73 13.53
CA PRO A 943 -27.74 7.75 14.51
C PRO A 943 -28.41 9.12 14.38
N ASP A 944 -28.85 9.47 13.17
CA ASP A 944 -29.42 10.79 12.84
C ASP A 944 -30.83 10.72 12.22
N ARG A 945 -31.46 9.54 12.13
CA ARG A 945 -32.83 9.38 11.58
C ARG A 945 -33.55 8.19 12.18
N VAL A 946 -34.80 8.41 12.60
CA VAL A 946 -35.78 7.35 12.88
C VAL A 946 -36.93 7.47 11.87
N ALA A 947 -37.35 6.35 11.29
CA ALA A 947 -38.50 6.26 10.40
C ALA A 947 -39.60 5.39 11.01
N LEU A 948 -40.83 5.93 11.06
CA LEU A 948 -42.02 5.23 11.56
C LEU A 948 -43.04 5.09 10.43
N THR A 949 -43.56 3.90 10.21
CA THR A 949 -44.61 3.62 9.22
C THR A 949 -45.97 3.59 9.93
N ILE A 950 -46.98 4.28 9.42
CA ILE A 950 -48.31 4.41 10.05
C ILE A 950 -49.48 4.17 9.07
N ASP A 951 -50.61 3.79 9.63
CA ASP A 951 -51.89 3.53 8.96
C ASP A 951 -53.07 4.23 9.69
N TYR A 952 -54.13 4.55 8.96
CA TYR A 952 -55.28 5.36 9.41
C TYR A 952 -56.61 4.70 9.06
N HIS A 953 -57.37 4.29 10.09
CA HIS A 953 -58.77 3.89 9.94
C HIS A 953 -59.73 5.01 10.36
N TYR A 954 -60.53 5.48 9.40
CA TYR A 954 -61.68 6.33 9.67
C TYR A 954 -62.88 5.42 10.02
N GLY A 955 -63.35 5.50 11.26
CA GLY A 955 -64.47 4.68 11.73
C GLY A 955 -65.80 5.01 11.03
N GLN A 956 -66.62 3.99 10.77
CA GLN A 956 -67.94 4.18 10.16
C GLN A 956 -68.99 4.68 11.18
N ALA A 957 -68.98 5.97 11.50
CA ALA A 957 -70.12 6.64 12.16
C ALA A 957 -70.14 8.15 11.95
N GLY A 958 -71.27 8.68 11.45
CA GLY A 958 -71.70 10.08 11.63
C GLY A 958 -70.91 11.18 10.92
N HIS A 959 -71.57 11.91 10.01
CA HIS A 959 -71.01 13.17 9.49
C HIS A 959 -70.93 14.25 10.58
N VAL A 960 -69.71 14.68 10.92
CA VAL A 960 -69.46 16.01 11.49
C VAL A 960 -68.68 16.82 10.45
N ALA A 961 -69.35 17.79 9.82
CA ALA A 961 -68.84 18.50 8.64
C ALA A 961 -67.79 19.57 8.98
N GLY A 962 -66.59 19.15 9.37
CA GLY A 962 -65.40 20.01 9.50
C GLY A 962 -64.44 19.83 8.33
N LYS A 963 -64.46 20.75 7.34
CA LYS A 963 -63.52 20.70 6.20
C LYS A 963 -62.06 20.87 6.66
N ILE A 964 -61.29 19.79 6.70
CA ILE A 964 -59.82 19.86 6.75
C ILE A 964 -59.33 20.28 5.36
N ALA A 965 -59.03 21.58 5.20
CA ALA A 965 -58.44 22.12 3.99
C ALA A 965 -56.94 21.77 3.92
N GLY A 966 -56.61 20.62 3.33
CA GLY A 966 -55.22 20.17 3.23
C GLY A 966 -54.89 18.96 2.33
N MET A 967 -55.82 18.06 2.00
CA MET A 967 -55.46 16.87 1.20
C MET A 967 -56.65 16.26 0.42
N TYR A 968 -56.66 16.36 -0.92
CA TYR A 968 -57.37 15.40 -1.78
C TYR A 968 -57.03 15.50 -3.29
N ASN A 969 -57.02 14.36 -3.97
CA ASN A 969 -57.45 14.25 -5.37
C ASN A 969 -58.31 12.95 -5.50
N PRO A 970 -59.49 12.93 -6.16
CA PRO A 970 -60.54 11.93 -5.83
C PRO A 970 -60.46 10.51 -6.41
N THR A 971 -59.31 10.00 -6.86
CA THR A 971 -59.26 8.76 -7.68
C THR A 971 -58.66 7.54 -6.96
N LYS A 972 -59.48 6.92 -6.10
CA LYS A 972 -59.26 5.68 -5.32
C LYS A 972 -58.10 5.72 -4.29
N PRO A 973 -58.28 5.10 -3.10
CA PRO A 973 -57.15 4.81 -2.22
C PRO A 973 -56.31 3.69 -2.82
N ASP A 974 -55.00 3.91 -2.89
CA ASP A 974 -54.01 2.85 -3.13
C ASP A 974 -53.78 2.15 -1.78
N ALA A 975 -54.55 1.09 -1.53
CA ALA A 975 -54.72 0.51 -0.19
C ALA A 975 -53.45 -0.13 0.40
N ASP A 976 -52.44 -0.38 -0.44
CA ASP A 976 -51.24 -1.12 -0.10
C ASP A 976 -50.01 -0.23 0.23
N LYS A 977 -50.20 1.08 0.46
CA LYS A 977 -49.11 2.03 0.76
C LYS A 977 -49.30 2.78 2.09
N PRO A 978 -48.71 2.30 3.20
CA PRO A 978 -48.76 3.00 4.48
C PRO A 978 -47.88 4.26 4.47
N ARG A 979 -48.21 5.25 5.31
CA ARG A 979 -47.55 6.56 5.34
C ARG A 979 -46.28 6.50 6.19
N THR A 980 -45.18 7.08 5.73
CA THR A 980 -43.92 7.10 6.49
C THR A 980 -43.64 8.48 7.09
N ILE A 981 -43.26 8.47 8.37
CA ILE A 981 -42.94 9.62 9.22
C ILE A 981 -41.45 9.59 9.56
N HIS A 982 -40.83 10.77 9.74
CA HIS A 982 -39.42 10.88 10.10
C HIS A 982 -39.18 11.80 11.28
N LEU A 983 -38.38 11.31 12.24
CA LEU A 983 -37.67 12.13 13.20
C LEU A 983 -36.21 12.21 12.73
N VAL A 984 -35.70 13.42 12.59
CA VAL A 984 -34.38 13.69 11.99
C VAL A 984 -33.54 14.47 12.98
N ARG A 985 -32.26 14.15 13.08
CA ARG A 985 -31.32 14.84 13.97
C ARG A 985 -30.64 15.98 13.22
N ASP A 986 -30.61 17.16 13.81
CA ASP A 986 -30.01 18.34 13.20
C ASP A 986 -28.48 18.41 13.44
N VAL A 987 -27.85 19.41 12.82
CA VAL A 987 -26.39 19.67 12.95
C VAL A 987 -25.95 20.12 14.34
N ALA A 988 -26.88 20.39 15.27
CA ALA A 988 -26.59 20.62 16.68
C ALA A 988 -26.82 19.35 17.54
N GLY A 989 -27.17 18.22 16.91
CA GLY A 989 -27.43 16.95 17.56
C GLY A 989 -28.81 16.83 18.20
N ILE A 990 -29.72 17.78 17.94
CA ILE A 990 -31.08 17.84 18.48
C ILE A 990 -32.02 17.01 17.60
N TRP A 991 -32.94 16.26 18.20
CA TRP A 991 -33.98 15.53 17.47
C TRP A 991 -35.13 16.48 17.07
N THR A 992 -35.46 16.48 15.79
CA THR A 992 -36.42 17.40 15.13
C THR A 992 -37.49 16.61 14.36
N LEU A 993 -38.48 17.34 13.85
CA LEU A 993 -39.65 16.78 13.17
C LEU A 993 -39.56 16.98 11.66
N SER A 994 -39.97 15.98 10.88
CA SER A 994 -40.41 16.24 9.51
C SER A 994 -41.69 17.09 9.50
N HIS A 995 -41.94 17.81 8.40
CA HIS A 995 -43.14 18.64 8.23
C HIS A 995 -44.43 17.80 8.45
N GLU A 996 -44.46 16.59 7.87
CA GLU A 996 -45.55 15.60 8.05
C GLU A 996 -45.80 15.20 9.51
N PHE A 997 -44.76 15.11 10.35
CA PHE A 997 -44.96 14.74 11.75
C PHE A 997 -45.66 15.85 12.55
N HIS A 998 -45.52 17.12 12.16
CA HIS A 998 -46.32 18.19 12.77
C HIS A 998 -47.82 17.99 12.48
N HIS A 999 -48.20 17.62 11.26
CA HIS A 999 -49.60 17.31 10.93
C HIS A 999 -50.11 16.12 11.74
N PHE A 1000 -49.33 15.04 11.86
CA PHE A 1000 -49.65 13.92 12.74
C PHE A 1000 -49.88 14.33 14.21
N LEU A 1001 -49.02 15.19 14.79
CA LEU A 1001 -49.22 15.73 16.14
C LEU A 1001 -50.45 16.65 16.26
N GLU A 1002 -50.88 17.27 15.17
CA GLU A 1002 -52.11 18.03 15.09
C GLU A 1002 -53.38 17.16 14.98
N ASP A 1003 -53.30 16.01 14.34
CA ASP A 1003 -54.42 15.10 14.09
C ASP A 1003 -54.71 14.20 15.29
N ILE A 1004 -53.67 13.67 15.96
CA ILE A 1004 -53.84 12.93 17.22
C ILE A 1004 -54.18 13.85 18.42
N GLY A 1005 -54.16 15.17 18.22
CA GLY A 1005 -54.53 16.15 19.25
C GLY A 1005 -53.46 16.45 20.31
N VAL A 1006 -52.18 16.15 20.04
CA VAL A 1006 -51.05 16.66 20.85
C VAL A 1006 -51.05 18.18 20.85
N ILE A 1007 -51.36 18.80 19.72
CA ILE A 1007 -51.56 20.24 19.58
C ILE A 1007 -53.07 20.49 19.57
N SER A 1008 -53.61 20.99 20.69
CA SER A 1008 -55.05 21.18 20.87
C SER A 1008 -55.58 22.37 20.03
N ASN A 1009 -56.91 22.46 19.84
CA ASN A 1009 -57.50 23.59 19.10
C ASN A 1009 -57.19 24.97 19.73
N ALA A 1010 -56.99 25.03 21.06
CA ALA A 1010 -56.51 26.22 21.75
C ALA A 1010 -55.03 26.52 21.45
N ASP A 1011 -54.16 25.48 21.43
CA ASP A 1011 -52.76 25.61 21.00
C ASP A 1011 -52.69 26.11 19.54
N LYS A 1012 -53.48 25.52 18.62
CA LYS A 1012 -53.58 25.92 17.22
C LYS A 1012 -54.01 27.39 17.07
N ALA A 1013 -54.99 27.85 17.87
CA ALA A 1013 -55.43 29.25 17.86
C ALA A 1013 -54.35 30.23 18.35
N LEU A 1014 -53.65 29.91 19.45
CA LEU A 1014 -52.53 30.71 19.96
C LEU A 1014 -51.39 30.83 18.95
N LEU A 1015 -51.04 29.71 18.30
CA LEU A 1015 -50.01 29.67 17.25
C LEU A 1015 -50.41 30.50 16.03
N ASN A 1016 -51.65 30.35 15.53
CA ASN A 1016 -52.16 31.15 14.40
C ASN A 1016 -52.09 32.66 14.70
N ASN A 1017 -52.51 33.09 15.90
CA ASN A 1017 -52.47 34.49 16.30
C ASN A 1017 -51.03 35.01 16.44
N LYS A 1018 -50.11 34.19 16.97
CA LYS A 1018 -48.68 34.52 17.06
C LYS A 1018 -48.06 34.68 15.67
N ILE A 1019 -48.32 33.75 14.76
CA ILE A 1019 -47.79 33.77 13.39
C ILE A 1019 -48.33 34.97 12.61
N ALA A 1020 -49.64 35.23 12.65
CA ALA A 1020 -50.22 36.42 12.02
C ALA A 1020 -49.62 37.74 12.56
N ALA A 1021 -49.36 37.82 13.87
CA ALA A 1021 -48.69 38.98 14.47
C ALA A 1021 -47.22 39.10 14.06
N LEU A 1022 -46.50 37.98 13.88
CA LEU A 1022 -45.12 37.99 13.37
C LEU A 1022 -45.06 38.44 11.91
N ILE A 1023 -45.90 37.86 11.04
CA ILE A 1023 -46.04 38.26 9.62
C ILE A 1023 -46.38 39.75 9.49
N LYS A 1024 -47.28 40.27 10.32
CA LYS A 1024 -47.65 41.70 10.30
C LYS A 1024 -46.54 42.62 10.82
N ARG A 1025 -45.74 42.18 11.79
CA ARG A 1025 -44.68 43.00 12.41
C ARG A 1025 -43.38 43.00 11.61
N ASP A 1026 -43.06 41.88 10.96
CA ASP A 1026 -41.84 41.71 10.17
C ASP A 1026 -42.14 40.85 8.93
N PRO A 1027 -42.66 41.45 7.85
CA PRO A 1027 -42.97 40.75 6.61
C PRO A 1027 -41.73 40.20 5.89
N HIS A 1028 -40.54 40.77 6.11
CA HIS A 1028 -39.30 40.30 5.48
C HIS A 1028 -38.84 38.99 6.12
N THR A 1029 -38.74 38.92 7.45
CA THR A 1029 -38.33 37.70 8.15
C THR A 1029 -39.36 36.58 8.03
N TYR A 1030 -40.67 36.89 8.06
CA TYR A 1030 -41.73 35.89 8.10
C TYR A 1030 -42.52 35.72 6.78
N GLY A 1031 -42.04 36.32 5.68
CA GLY A 1031 -42.68 36.25 4.36
C GLY A 1031 -42.91 34.82 3.84
N TYR A 1032 -42.05 33.87 4.21
CA TYR A 1032 -42.17 32.44 3.85
C TYR A 1032 -43.43 31.74 4.37
N LEU A 1033 -44.18 32.38 5.29
CA LEU A 1033 -45.45 31.92 5.83
C LEU A 1033 -46.67 32.52 5.12
N GLN A 1034 -46.49 33.55 4.26
CA GLN A 1034 -47.59 34.13 3.50
C GLN A 1034 -48.09 33.17 2.40
N GLY A 1035 -49.36 33.30 1.99
CA GLY A 1035 -50.00 32.43 0.99
C GLY A 1035 -50.32 30.99 1.46
N ARG A 1036 -49.56 30.45 2.42
CA ARG A 1036 -49.76 29.12 3.00
C ARG A 1036 -51.06 28.98 3.80
N SER A 1037 -51.56 27.75 3.92
CA SER A 1037 -52.69 27.43 4.81
C SER A 1037 -52.33 27.71 6.28
N LYS A 1038 -53.32 27.88 7.17
CA LYS A 1038 -53.03 28.06 8.60
C LYS A 1038 -52.29 26.86 9.20
N THR A 1039 -52.48 25.65 8.68
CA THR A 1039 -51.82 24.43 9.19
C THR A 1039 -50.38 24.32 8.70
N GLU A 1040 -50.15 24.58 7.42
CA GLU A 1040 -48.82 24.78 6.81
C GLU A 1040 -47.99 25.82 7.58
N GLN A 1041 -48.61 26.97 7.89
CA GLN A 1041 -47.98 28.04 8.66
C GLN A 1041 -47.51 27.58 10.04
N ARG A 1042 -48.30 26.74 10.74
CA ARG A 1042 -47.93 26.22 12.07
C ARG A 1042 -46.81 25.20 11.97
N ALA A 1043 -46.86 24.29 11.01
CA ALA A 1043 -45.82 23.28 10.79
C ALA A 1043 -44.46 23.92 10.50
N GLU A 1044 -44.40 24.79 9.48
CA GLU A 1044 -43.17 25.44 9.04
C GLU A 1044 -42.57 26.36 10.12
N TRP A 1045 -43.42 27.08 10.87
CA TRP A 1045 -42.97 27.93 11.97
C TRP A 1045 -42.48 27.11 13.18
N ILE A 1046 -43.14 26.00 13.52
CA ILE A 1046 -42.75 25.15 14.65
C ILE A 1046 -41.45 24.39 14.35
N GLY A 1047 -41.28 23.82 13.15
CA GLY A 1047 -40.04 23.15 12.75
C GLY A 1047 -38.82 24.07 12.89
N ARG A 1048 -38.90 25.29 12.33
CA ARG A 1048 -37.85 26.31 12.47
C ARG A 1048 -37.64 26.79 13.91
N THR A 1049 -38.70 26.87 14.71
CA THR A 1049 -38.62 27.33 16.11
C THR A 1049 -38.07 26.24 17.06
N LEU A 1050 -38.25 24.96 16.75
CA LEU A 1050 -37.70 23.83 17.53
C LEU A 1050 -36.17 23.74 17.48
N VAL A 1051 -35.56 24.17 16.38
CA VAL A 1051 -34.09 24.29 16.20
C VAL A 1051 -33.55 25.58 16.83
N GLY A 1052 -34.37 26.63 16.88
CA GLY A 1052 -34.00 27.94 17.42
C GLY A 1052 -34.05 28.08 18.94
N VAL A 1053 -33.63 29.25 19.42
CA VAL A 1053 -33.80 29.68 20.81
C VAL A 1053 -35.21 30.24 21.00
N TYR A 1054 -35.97 29.69 21.95
CA TYR A 1054 -37.31 30.17 22.32
C TYR A 1054 -37.44 30.30 23.85
N ASP A 1055 -38.22 31.28 24.31
CA ASP A 1055 -38.57 31.40 25.74
C ASP A 1055 -39.76 30.50 26.09
N ALA A 1056 -39.46 29.38 26.75
CA ALA A 1056 -40.43 28.41 27.25
C ALA A 1056 -41.43 28.97 28.28
N LYS A 1057 -41.21 30.16 28.86
CA LYS A 1057 -42.17 30.82 29.77
C LYS A 1057 -43.36 31.39 29.02
N THR A 1058 -43.20 31.81 27.76
CA THR A 1058 -44.27 32.36 26.91
C THR A 1058 -45.34 31.32 26.56
N ALA A 1059 -46.58 31.76 26.29
CA ALA A 1059 -47.68 30.85 25.96
C ALA A 1059 -47.36 29.94 24.76
N THR A 1060 -46.77 30.48 23.69
CA THR A 1060 -46.33 29.65 22.55
C THR A 1060 -45.06 28.85 22.83
N GLY A 1061 -44.11 29.37 23.62
CA GLY A 1061 -42.91 28.64 24.02
C GLY A 1061 -43.22 27.38 24.85
N ARG A 1062 -44.28 27.41 25.68
CA ARG A 1062 -44.80 26.22 26.35
C ARG A 1062 -45.28 25.15 25.37
N ILE A 1063 -45.86 25.55 24.23
CA ILE A 1063 -46.28 24.62 23.16
C ILE A 1063 -45.05 24.00 22.48
N ILE A 1064 -44.01 24.80 22.17
CA ILE A 1064 -42.74 24.26 21.62
C ILE A 1064 -42.08 23.30 22.61
N GLN A 1065 -42.04 23.64 23.91
CA GLN A 1065 -41.48 22.77 24.94
C GLN A 1065 -42.29 21.47 25.13
N LYS A 1066 -43.63 21.55 25.06
CA LYS A 1066 -44.53 20.38 25.07
C LYS A 1066 -44.19 19.42 23.93
N ILE A 1067 -43.96 19.94 22.72
CA ILE A 1067 -43.57 19.16 21.54
C ILE A 1067 -42.17 18.55 21.73
N ARG A 1068 -41.17 19.34 22.13
CA ARG A 1068 -39.79 18.85 22.42
C ARG A 1068 -39.79 17.71 23.45
N ASN A 1069 -40.54 17.88 24.55
CA ASN A 1069 -40.68 16.85 25.60
C ASN A 1069 -41.32 15.54 25.11
N ILE A 1070 -42.13 15.58 24.05
CA ILE A 1070 -42.73 14.39 23.43
C ILE A 1070 -41.71 13.69 22.52
N ILE A 1071 -40.94 14.45 21.72
CA ILE A 1071 -39.84 13.92 20.90
C ILE A 1071 -38.85 13.16 21.78
N ASP A 1072 -38.39 13.77 22.88
CA ASP A 1072 -37.48 13.13 23.84
C ASP A 1072 -38.01 11.80 24.39
N ARG A 1073 -39.32 11.67 24.59
CA ARG A 1073 -39.94 10.45 25.11
C ARG A 1073 -40.07 9.36 24.05
N ILE A 1074 -40.37 9.72 22.79
CA ILE A 1074 -40.41 8.78 21.67
C ILE A 1074 -39.00 8.23 21.39
N ILE A 1075 -38.00 9.11 21.30
CA ILE A 1075 -36.60 8.72 21.03
C ILE A 1075 -36.03 7.87 22.18
N ASN A 1076 -36.28 8.24 23.44
CA ASN A 1076 -35.89 7.41 24.59
C ASN A 1076 -36.60 6.03 24.61
N ALA A 1077 -37.87 5.94 24.19
CA ALA A 1077 -38.60 4.67 24.13
C ALA A 1077 -38.06 3.70 23.07
N LEU A 1078 -37.32 4.21 22.08
CA LEU A 1078 -36.57 3.42 21.10
C LEU A 1078 -35.14 3.09 21.56
N GLY A 1079 -34.82 3.33 22.84
CA GLY A 1079 -33.51 3.04 23.45
C GLY A 1079 -32.42 4.09 23.18
N ILE A 1080 -32.73 5.15 22.44
CA ILE A 1080 -31.80 6.21 22.05
C ILE A 1080 -31.82 7.31 23.12
N ARG A 1081 -30.69 7.60 23.78
CA ARG A 1081 -30.62 8.67 24.80
C ARG A 1081 -30.56 10.05 24.14
N THR A 1082 -31.52 10.92 24.43
CA THR A 1082 -31.38 12.37 24.13
C THR A 1082 -30.63 13.12 25.23
N ALA A 1083 -30.06 14.28 24.91
CA ALA A 1083 -29.38 15.13 25.91
C ALA A 1083 -30.35 15.60 27.01
N ALA A 1084 -31.60 15.95 26.66
CA ALA A 1084 -32.63 16.27 27.64
C ALA A 1084 -33.14 15.04 28.42
N GLY A 1085 -33.02 13.84 27.84
CA GLY A 1085 -33.15 12.57 28.58
C GLY A 1085 -32.08 12.43 29.66
N VAL A 1086 -30.80 12.65 29.34
CA VAL A 1086 -29.69 12.60 30.32
C VAL A 1086 -29.86 13.65 31.41
N VAL A 1087 -30.23 14.89 31.06
CA VAL A 1087 -30.54 15.94 32.06
C VAL A 1087 -31.71 15.53 32.96
N ARG A 1088 -32.77 14.92 32.41
CA ARG A 1088 -33.91 14.42 33.18
C ARG A 1088 -33.57 13.24 34.09
N ASP A 1089 -32.71 12.33 33.67
CA ASP A 1089 -32.20 11.23 34.51
C ASP A 1089 -31.39 11.80 35.69
N ILE A 1090 -30.64 12.89 35.48
CA ILE A 1090 -29.92 13.63 36.51
C ILE A 1090 -30.89 14.37 37.45
N GLU A 1091 -31.88 15.10 36.92
CA GLU A 1091 -32.89 15.84 37.69
C GLU A 1091 -33.82 14.93 38.52
N THR A 1092 -34.07 13.69 38.06
CA THR A 1092 -34.94 12.72 38.73
C THR A 1092 -34.18 11.67 39.55
N GLY A 1093 -32.85 11.71 39.57
CA GLY A 1093 -32.00 10.76 40.31
C GLY A 1093 -31.86 9.37 39.67
N ASN A 1094 -32.55 9.08 38.57
CA ASN A 1094 -32.58 7.77 37.89
C ASN A 1094 -31.32 7.48 37.03
N ILE A 1095 -30.17 8.05 37.40
CA ILE A 1095 -28.88 7.92 36.69
C ILE A 1095 -28.41 6.45 36.63
N TYR A 1096 -28.72 5.66 37.67
CA TYR A 1096 -28.20 4.30 37.86
C TYR A 1096 -29.21 3.16 37.71
N THR A 1097 -30.50 3.45 37.52
CA THR A 1097 -31.53 2.43 37.23
C THR A 1097 -31.44 1.99 35.77
N ARG A 1098 -30.39 1.23 35.44
CA ARG A 1098 -30.39 0.39 34.23
C ARG A 1098 -31.34 -0.80 34.48
N PRO A 1099 -32.28 -1.11 33.57
CA PRO A 1099 -32.91 -2.43 33.56
C PRO A 1099 -31.82 -3.50 33.44
N GLY A 1100 -32.03 -4.62 34.12
CA GLY A 1100 -30.98 -5.64 34.31
C GLY A 1100 -30.54 -6.29 33.00
N THR A 1101 -29.36 -6.92 32.98
CA THR A 1101 -28.93 -7.72 31.83
C THR A 1101 -29.96 -8.78 31.45
N GLN A 1102 -30.68 -9.36 32.42
CA GLN A 1102 -31.78 -10.30 32.17
C GLN A 1102 -33.00 -9.68 31.44
N GLU A 1103 -33.32 -8.39 31.60
CA GLU A 1103 -34.41 -7.76 30.83
C GLU A 1103 -33.95 -7.42 29.40
N ARG A 1104 -32.68 -7.06 29.22
CA ARG A 1104 -32.09 -6.98 27.88
C ARG A 1104 -32.00 -8.34 27.21
N GLU A 1105 -31.66 -9.39 27.96
CA GLU A 1105 -31.58 -10.75 27.45
C GLU A 1105 -32.96 -11.35 27.18
N SER A 1106 -34.01 -11.04 27.95
CA SER A 1106 -35.37 -11.51 27.61
C SER A 1106 -35.91 -10.81 26.35
N GLN A 1107 -35.66 -9.51 26.18
CA GLN A 1107 -35.99 -8.77 24.95
C GLN A 1107 -35.17 -9.23 23.72
N VAL A 1108 -33.99 -9.81 23.92
CA VAL A 1108 -33.12 -10.31 22.82
C VAL A 1108 -33.30 -11.82 22.57
N GLN A 1109 -33.61 -12.65 23.57
CA GLN A 1109 -33.73 -14.11 23.42
C GLN A 1109 -34.92 -14.51 22.55
N PHE A 1110 -36.02 -13.75 22.57
CA PHE A 1110 -37.12 -13.92 21.61
C PHE A 1110 -36.73 -13.69 20.14
N ALA A 1111 -35.54 -13.15 19.86
CA ALA A 1111 -34.98 -12.97 18.52
C ALA A 1111 -33.85 -13.96 18.16
N VAL A 1112 -33.49 -14.92 19.04
CA VAL A 1112 -32.33 -15.82 18.86
C VAL A 1112 -32.73 -17.27 18.54
N ALA A 1113 -34.02 -17.59 18.51
CA ALA A 1113 -34.55 -18.95 18.30
C ALA A 1113 -34.48 -19.48 16.84
N ALA A 1114 -33.47 -19.09 16.05
CA ALA A 1114 -33.19 -19.64 14.71
C ALA A 1114 -31.74 -19.35 14.20
N GLY A 1115 -30.69 -19.75 14.94
CA GLY A 1115 -29.31 -19.73 14.42
C GLY A 1115 -28.22 -19.48 15.47
N THR A 1116 -27.59 -20.55 15.97
CA THR A 1116 -26.47 -20.53 16.94
C THR A 1116 -25.11 -20.76 16.21
N ASN A 1117 -23.90 -20.52 16.77
CA ASN A 1117 -23.41 -20.46 18.16
C ASN A 1117 -22.21 -19.46 18.34
N ARG A 1118 -21.59 -19.34 19.54
CA ARG A 1118 -20.66 -18.22 19.94
C ARG A 1118 -19.37 -18.62 20.72
N SER A 1119 -18.51 -17.60 20.94
CA SER A 1119 -17.82 -17.26 22.24
C SER A 1119 -16.56 -18.07 22.67
N PRO A 1120 -15.79 -17.73 23.75
CA PRO A 1120 -15.92 -16.72 24.87
C PRO A 1120 -15.21 -15.34 24.61
N ALA A 1121 -14.73 -14.45 25.52
CA ALA A 1121 -14.47 -14.53 26.99
C ALA A 1121 -14.64 -13.26 27.91
N VAL A 1122 -13.57 -12.81 28.59
CA VAL A 1122 -13.46 -12.53 30.06
C VAL A 1122 -12.25 -11.59 30.36
N SER A 1123 -12.05 -10.76 31.42
CA SER A 1123 -12.72 -10.26 32.67
C SER A 1123 -12.04 -8.91 33.05
N ALA A 1124 -12.55 -7.88 33.77
CA ALA A 1124 -13.67 -7.69 34.72
C ALA A 1124 -13.35 -7.67 36.26
N ALA A 1125 -12.30 -6.95 36.74
CA ALA A 1125 -11.95 -6.84 38.19
C ALA A 1125 -11.30 -5.51 38.67
N ALA A 1126 -12.05 -4.39 38.79
CA ALA A 1126 -11.59 -3.15 39.44
C ALA A 1126 -12.72 -2.39 40.17
N GLY A 1127 -12.44 -1.83 41.36
CA GLY A 1127 -13.45 -1.35 42.33
C GLY A 1127 -13.65 0.18 42.48
N GLN A 1128 -14.50 0.58 43.44
CA GLN A 1128 -15.06 1.94 43.57
C GLN A 1128 -14.10 3.04 44.12
N ILE A 1129 -14.51 4.28 43.85
CA ILE A 1129 -13.89 5.56 44.24
C ILE A 1129 -14.19 5.89 45.71
N ILE A 1130 -13.25 6.56 46.41
CA ILE A 1130 -13.42 6.98 47.81
C ILE A 1130 -13.90 8.42 47.94
N THR A 1131 -15.10 8.54 48.52
CA THR A 1131 -15.71 9.69 49.23
C THR A 1131 -15.72 11.04 48.51
N SER A 1132 -16.14 12.09 49.24
CA SER A 1132 -16.88 13.23 48.70
C SER A 1132 -16.48 14.58 49.31
N TYR A 1133 -16.48 15.60 48.48
CA TYR A 1133 -16.30 17.01 48.86
C TYR A 1133 -17.62 17.62 49.36
N TYR A 1134 -17.54 18.76 50.05
CA TYR A 1134 -18.73 19.51 50.46
C TYR A 1134 -19.55 20.03 49.25
N ASN A 1135 -20.84 20.26 49.50
CA ASN A 1135 -21.80 20.75 48.51
C ASN A 1135 -21.31 22.01 47.77
N ASN A 1136 -21.37 21.96 46.42
CA ASN A 1136 -21.02 23.01 45.45
C ASN A 1136 -21.53 24.44 45.76
N ALA A 1137 -22.51 24.61 46.65
CA ALA A 1137 -22.90 25.93 47.17
C ALA A 1137 -21.72 26.62 47.89
N LYS A 1138 -21.10 25.97 48.88
CA LYS A 1138 -20.05 26.56 49.73
C LYS A 1138 -18.77 26.92 48.97
N VAL A 1139 -18.46 26.17 47.91
CA VAL A 1139 -17.31 26.44 47.03
C VAL A 1139 -17.36 27.87 46.48
N LYS A 1140 -18.55 28.45 46.28
CA LYS A 1140 -18.74 29.81 45.75
C LYS A 1140 -18.77 30.91 46.82
N GLU A 1141 -18.89 30.52 48.08
CA GLU A 1141 -18.92 31.40 49.25
C GLU A 1141 -17.51 31.58 49.85
N HIS A 1142 -16.56 30.72 49.48
CA HIS A 1142 -15.16 30.79 49.89
C HIS A 1142 -14.45 32.01 49.25
N GLN A 1143 -13.69 32.75 50.04
CA GLN A 1143 -13.08 34.03 49.64
C GLN A 1143 -12.19 33.91 48.39
N ASP A 1144 -11.43 32.82 48.27
CA ASP A 1144 -10.47 32.60 47.19
C ASP A 1144 -11.15 32.08 45.91
N TYR A 1145 -12.45 31.76 45.92
CA TYR A 1145 -13.18 31.24 44.75
C TYR A 1145 -13.13 32.18 43.54
N ALA A 1146 -13.27 33.49 43.75
CA ALA A 1146 -13.26 34.47 42.66
C ALA A 1146 -11.88 34.56 41.99
N ALA A 1147 -10.79 34.54 42.79
CA ALA A 1147 -9.41 34.57 42.31
C ALA A 1147 -9.02 33.25 41.64
N ALA A 1148 -9.33 32.10 42.27
CA ALA A 1148 -9.12 30.77 41.72
C ALA A 1148 -9.81 30.60 40.36
N LYS A 1149 -11.06 31.07 40.24
CA LYS A 1149 -11.83 31.06 38.99
C LYS A 1149 -11.28 32.04 37.93
N ALA A 1150 -10.60 33.10 38.34
CA ALA A 1150 -9.87 34.00 37.45
C ALA A 1150 -8.50 33.45 37.00
N GLY A 1151 -8.02 32.36 37.61
CA GLY A 1151 -6.78 31.67 37.24
C GLY A 1151 -5.66 31.71 38.28
N ASP A 1152 -5.88 32.31 39.45
CA ASP A 1152 -4.90 32.33 40.54
C ASP A 1152 -4.72 30.91 41.14
N ARG A 1153 -3.48 30.40 41.09
CA ARG A 1153 -3.14 29.04 41.51
C ARG A 1153 -2.98 28.89 43.02
N GLU A 1154 -2.55 29.92 43.74
CA GLU A 1154 -2.44 29.84 45.20
C GLU A 1154 -3.81 29.96 45.86
N ALA A 1155 -4.66 30.84 45.31
CA ALA A 1155 -6.07 30.91 45.69
C ALA A 1155 -6.78 29.58 45.42
N ALA A 1156 -6.52 28.95 44.27
CA ALA A 1156 -7.07 27.63 43.95
C ALA A 1156 -6.57 26.52 44.90
N ALA A 1157 -5.32 26.58 45.36
CA ALA A 1157 -4.78 25.61 46.32
C ALA A 1157 -5.47 25.72 47.69
N ARG A 1158 -5.51 26.93 48.28
CA ARG A 1158 -6.16 27.18 49.58
C ARG A 1158 -7.66 26.88 49.55
N LEU A 1159 -8.34 27.26 48.45
CA LEU A 1159 -9.74 26.91 48.19
C LEU A 1159 -9.99 25.40 48.23
N VAL A 1160 -9.08 24.58 47.69
CA VAL A 1160 -9.22 23.12 47.73
C VAL A 1160 -8.94 22.61 49.14
N GLU A 1161 -7.86 23.06 49.78
CA GLU A 1161 -7.44 22.65 51.13
C GLU A 1161 -8.55 22.87 52.17
N ASP A 1162 -9.16 24.07 52.20
CA ASP A 1162 -10.31 24.41 53.07
C ASP A 1162 -11.62 23.68 52.70
N MET A 1163 -11.72 23.09 51.51
CA MET A 1163 -12.93 22.38 51.03
C MET A 1163 -12.89 20.86 51.23
N VAL A 1164 -11.72 20.27 51.52
CA VAL A 1164 -11.62 18.83 51.81
C VAL A 1164 -11.92 18.56 53.29
N LYS A 1165 -12.71 17.53 53.57
CA LYS A 1165 -12.83 17.00 54.94
C LYS A 1165 -11.48 16.40 55.36
N ALA A 1166 -11.01 16.74 56.57
CA ALA A 1166 -9.86 16.09 57.20
C ALA A 1166 -10.02 14.55 57.23
N GLU A 1167 -11.25 14.06 57.43
CA GLU A 1167 -11.62 12.64 57.33
C GLU A 1167 -11.22 12.00 55.99
N THR A 1168 -11.41 12.72 54.87
CA THR A 1168 -11.11 12.25 53.52
C THR A 1168 -9.62 12.30 53.22
N LEU A 1169 -8.92 13.34 53.69
CA LEU A 1169 -7.46 13.39 53.65
C LEU A 1169 -6.83 12.26 54.46
N GLU A 1170 -7.32 11.98 55.66
CA GLU A 1170 -6.84 10.87 56.49
C GLU A 1170 -7.14 9.51 55.87
N THR A 1171 -8.32 9.33 55.26
CA THR A 1171 -8.66 8.11 54.51
C THR A 1171 -7.77 7.93 53.27
N ALA A 1172 -7.43 9.02 52.57
CA ALA A 1172 -6.49 9.00 51.45
C ALA A 1172 -5.07 8.66 51.92
N ARG A 1173 -4.60 9.26 53.01
CA ARG A 1173 -3.30 8.96 53.66
C ARG A 1173 -3.19 7.51 54.12
N GLN A 1174 -4.27 6.93 54.65
CA GLN A 1174 -4.31 5.52 55.02
C GLN A 1174 -4.32 4.57 53.82
N ARG A 1175 -4.92 4.97 52.68
CA ARG A 1175 -4.96 4.13 51.47
C ARG A 1175 -3.73 4.28 50.56
N PHE A 1176 -3.07 5.44 50.57
CA PHE A 1176 -2.02 5.80 49.61
C PHE A 1176 -0.70 6.29 50.23
N GLY A 1177 -0.62 6.39 51.56
CA GLY A 1177 0.57 6.82 52.30
C GLY A 1177 0.46 8.25 52.85
N SER A 1178 1.12 8.51 53.99
CA SER A 1178 1.05 9.78 54.73
C SER A 1178 1.80 10.96 54.10
N GLY A 1179 2.45 10.76 52.94
CA GLY A 1179 3.11 11.80 52.16
C GLY A 1179 2.24 12.51 51.12
N VAL A 1180 0.91 12.34 51.20
CA VAL A 1180 -0.12 12.90 50.30
C VAL A 1180 -0.99 13.90 51.06
#